data_AF-A0A5M9MT88-F1
#
_entry.id   AF-A0A5M9MT88-F1
#
_cell.length_a   1.000
_cell.length_b   1.000
_cell.length_c   1.000
_cell.angle_alpha   90.00
_cell.angle_beta   90.00
_cell.angle_gamma   90.00
#
_symmetry.space_group_name_H-M   'P 1'
#
loop_
_entity.id
_entity.type
_entity.pdbx_description
1 polymer ?
#
loop_
_entity_poly.entity_id
_entity_poly.type
_entity_poly.pdbx_seq_one_letter_code
_entity_poly.pdbx_strand_id
1 'polypeptide(L)'
;MRQMRRLLLTLSLSTISSAAAFQTQPDLLRFHVPSGITADSLHNVYLEFLDERFEGEIQLVYGECDIAGTSQGHHDIGRVIVKRGSHPERFVWSTPPDAPHFHCLHAFSGPALVGRSDPISVAAPIGRRESIADVADTMGPWFDGVAYMKGKESGDAAVAKAKDSSVAIVGGGMAGLMTSLLLDSVGIHNWHIIESSNRIGGRIRTKYLNNTRPDQYQYQEMGPMRFPVHITYAGTNETFDIQDHKMVFQLADTLNKMNANDHPELNVDFIPFIQNASNVPTSTGGNRLPNGRIPTAAQVAEDPSLVYTATPPNEMAVTDARADLGKFTEKDKVNMLKEAASNMFRAHKAAVEHGLLHWSEEAYLRYALGYDPNVTDYVAGISTKSIWEIIYEDVYFAATEFLTIDKGLESLPRAFWPHVANKTTLGRKIEGLSYNEKTKKISVNWRNDPLQMVPESEEYDYAVVSAPFSKVRLWDLPRYSSLLSRAISGLNYETSCKMALHYETRFWEHQENPIHGGCGTVDVPGVGSVCYPSFNINGTGPGVILASYISGTPARSTAALSTEDHIALIQRAMVEFHGPIAAEQFTGIYDRQCWEVDEHQAGAWASPWVGQQELYLPAYYQTEMKTIFIGEHTSYVHAWIFSALDSAVRGTTQLLLDLGLVDEAKSVVKTWMGRWIKL
;
A
#
# COMPACT_ATOMS: atom_id res chain seq x y z
N MET A 1 -21.38 34.45 92.38
CA MET A 1 -21.96 35.46 91.47
C MET A 1 -20.83 36.26 90.82
N ARG A 2 -20.92 36.38 89.49
CA ARG A 2 -20.16 37.23 88.53
C ARG A 2 -19.10 38.20 89.08
N GLN A 3 -17.91 38.18 88.48
CA GLN A 3 -17.32 39.39 87.90
C GLN A 3 -16.28 39.10 86.80
N MET A 4 -16.29 40.00 85.81
CA MET A 4 -15.68 39.95 84.47
C MET A 4 -14.15 40.11 84.48
N ARG A 5 -13.50 39.44 83.51
CA ARG A 5 -12.09 39.62 83.14
C ARG A 5 -11.90 40.84 82.22
N ARG A 6 -10.86 41.62 82.52
CA ARG A 6 -10.18 42.57 81.63
C ARG A 6 -9.25 41.80 80.69
N LEU A 7 -9.02 42.31 79.47
CA LEU A 7 -7.65 42.42 78.91
C LEU A 7 -7.60 43.42 77.75
N LEU A 8 -6.40 43.99 77.58
CA LEU A 8 -6.01 45.13 76.77
C LEU A 8 -6.09 44.90 75.25
N LEU A 9 -6.26 45.99 74.49
CA LEU A 9 -5.89 46.06 73.07
C LEU A 9 -4.95 47.25 72.82
N THR A 10 -3.82 46.94 72.19
CA THR A 10 -2.74 47.84 71.74
C THR A 10 -2.99 48.34 70.32
N LEU A 11 -2.59 49.59 70.04
CA LEU A 11 -2.55 50.20 68.71
C LEU A 11 -1.60 49.46 67.76
N SER A 12 -1.98 49.33 66.48
CA SER A 12 -1.03 49.05 65.39
C SER A 12 -1.35 49.89 64.14
N LEU A 13 -0.28 50.33 63.49
CA LEU A 13 -0.20 51.32 62.42
C LEU A 13 -0.79 50.80 61.09
N SER A 14 -1.40 51.74 60.37
CA SER A 14 -1.82 51.66 58.98
C SER A 14 -0.62 51.51 58.02
N THR A 15 -0.61 50.42 57.24
CA THR A 15 0.21 50.28 56.03
C THR A 15 -0.70 50.41 54.80
N ILE A 16 -0.38 51.37 53.94
CA ILE A 16 -1.04 51.60 52.66
C ILE A 16 -0.55 50.51 51.70
N SER A 17 -1.41 49.56 51.37
CA SER A 17 -1.16 48.62 50.28
C SER A 17 -1.38 49.34 48.96
N SER A 18 -0.31 49.58 48.21
CA SER A 18 -0.40 49.93 46.80
C SER A 18 -0.95 48.72 46.06
N ALA A 19 -2.18 48.81 45.57
CA ALA A 19 -2.69 47.86 44.60
C ALA A 19 -1.82 48.01 43.33
N ALA A 20 -0.92 47.05 43.11
CA ALA A 20 -0.32 46.87 41.80
C ALA A 20 -1.47 46.61 40.83
N ALA A 21 -1.76 47.59 39.98
CA ALA A 21 -2.63 47.36 38.84
C ALA A 21 -1.96 46.27 38.00
N PHE A 22 -2.54 45.07 37.97
CA PHE A 22 -2.25 44.09 36.94
C PHE A 22 -2.62 44.76 35.62
N GLN A 23 -1.63 45.33 34.95
CA GLN A 23 -1.73 45.69 33.55
C GLN A 23 -1.93 44.37 32.83
N THR A 24 -3.18 44.05 32.50
CA THR A 24 -3.50 42.98 31.56
C THR A 24 -2.82 43.36 30.25
N GLN A 25 -1.65 42.75 29.98
CA GLN A 25 -1.10 42.82 28.64
C GLN A 25 -2.17 42.29 27.69
N PRO A 26 -2.52 43.03 26.64
CA PRO A 26 -3.46 42.50 25.65
C PRO A 26 -2.85 41.22 25.06
N ASP A 27 -3.64 40.15 25.00
CA ASP A 27 -3.23 38.92 24.33
C ASP A 27 -2.78 39.28 22.90
N LEU A 28 -1.55 38.93 22.54
CA LEU A 28 -1.02 39.10 21.18
C LEU A 28 -1.38 37.89 20.31
N LEU A 29 -1.75 36.78 20.94
CA LEU A 29 -2.07 35.51 20.33
C LEU A 29 -3.30 34.89 21.00
N ARG A 30 -4.23 34.38 20.19
CA ARG A 30 -5.36 33.58 20.65
C ARG A 30 -5.22 32.14 20.17
N PHE A 31 -5.52 31.20 21.05
CA PHE A 31 -5.60 29.77 20.72
C PHE A 31 -7.01 29.39 20.28
N HIS A 32 -7.10 28.58 19.22
CA HIS A 32 -8.30 27.87 18.82
C HIS A 32 -8.02 26.37 18.92
N VAL A 33 -8.53 25.74 19.99
CA VAL A 33 -8.26 24.34 20.30
C VAL A 33 -9.45 23.48 19.85
N PRO A 34 -9.24 22.45 19.01
CA PRO A 34 -10.29 21.51 18.66
C PRO A 34 -10.86 20.80 19.90
N SER A 35 -12.16 20.49 19.86
CA SER A 35 -12.76 19.62 20.87
C SER A 35 -12.28 18.16 20.70
N GLY A 36 -12.28 17.40 21.79
CA GLY A 36 -11.93 15.97 21.75
C GLY A 36 -10.43 15.67 21.72
N ILE A 37 -9.62 16.50 22.39
CA ILE A 37 -8.21 16.18 22.63
C ILE A 37 -8.12 14.88 23.43
N THR A 38 -7.28 13.97 22.98
CA THR A 38 -7.00 12.68 23.63
C THR A 38 -5.53 12.60 23.98
N ALA A 39 -5.18 11.96 25.10
CA ALA A 39 -3.80 11.60 25.42
C ALA A 39 -3.23 10.58 24.41
N ASP A 40 -1.89 10.54 24.30
CA ASP A 40 -1.13 9.69 23.37
C ASP A 40 -1.59 9.83 21.90
N SER A 41 -1.74 11.07 21.43
CA SER A 41 -2.22 11.35 20.08
C SER A 41 -1.65 12.66 19.53
N LEU A 42 -1.84 12.89 18.23
CA LEU A 42 -1.48 14.14 17.57
C LEU A 42 -2.72 15.01 17.39
N HIS A 43 -2.59 16.32 17.64
CA HIS A 43 -3.66 17.30 17.42
C HIS A 43 -3.11 18.57 16.79
N ASN A 44 -3.89 19.22 15.93
CA ASN A 44 -3.59 20.59 15.54
C ASN A 44 -4.07 21.59 16.60
N VAL A 45 -3.20 22.53 16.96
CA VAL A 45 -3.53 23.70 17.77
C VAL A 45 -3.46 24.92 16.87
N TYR A 46 -4.58 25.61 16.68
CA TYR A 46 -4.65 26.76 15.78
C TYR A 46 -4.33 28.05 16.52
N LEU A 47 -3.61 28.96 15.84
CA LEU A 47 -3.17 30.23 16.39
C LEU A 47 -3.73 31.39 15.56
N GLU A 48 -4.31 32.36 16.24
CA GLU A 48 -4.72 33.64 15.66
C GLU A 48 -3.82 34.73 16.25
N PHE A 49 -2.97 35.32 15.42
CA PHE A 49 -2.15 36.48 15.81
C PHE A 49 -3.00 37.74 15.74
N LEU A 50 -3.19 38.39 16.88
CA LEU A 50 -4.02 39.60 16.98
C LEU A 50 -3.24 40.86 16.53
N ASP A 51 -1.91 40.79 16.45
CA ASP A 51 -1.06 41.79 15.80
C ASP A 51 -0.20 41.14 14.71
N GLU A 52 -0.56 41.38 13.45
CA GLU A 52 0.17 40.93 12.26
C GLU A 52 1.58 41.54 12.13
N ARG A 53 1.98 42.46 13.00
CA ARG A 53 3.34 43.00 13.03
C ARG A 53 4.23 42.27 14.04
N PHE A 54 3.67 41.35 14.82
CA PHE A 54 4.44 40.57 15.78
C PHE A 54 5.57 39.81 15.07
N GLU A 55 6.76 39.94 15.62
CA GLU A 55 7.99 39.30 15.18
C GLU A 55 8.79 38.91 16.42
N GLY A 56 9.25 37.66 16.48
CA GLY A 56 9.91 37.12 17.65
C GLY A 56 9.73 35.61 17.81
N GLU A 57 10.47 35.03 18.75
CA GLU A 57 10.31 33.62 19.09
C GLU A 57 9.11 33.42 20.02
N ILE A 58 8.29 32.41 19.74
CA ILE A 58 7.22 31.94 20.62
C ILE A 58 7.52 30.51 21.04
N GLN A 59 7.43 30.23 22.34
CA GLN A 59 7.42 28.90 22.92
C GLN A 59 6.01 28.55 23.40
N LEU A 60 5.48 27.41 22.94
CA LEU A 60 4.19 26.88 23.34
C LEU A 60 4.39 25.77 24.38
N VAL A 61 3.61 25.83 25.45
CA VAL A 61 3.70 24.91 26.59
C VAL A 61 2.30 24.52 27.06
N TYR A 62 2.13 23.29 27.52
CA TYR A 62 0.91 22.85 28.20
C TYR A 62 1.16 22.70 29.70
N GLY A 63 0.34 23.32 30.54
CA GLY A 63 0.53 23.33 32.00
C GLY A 63 -0.66 23.87 32.77
N GLU A 64 -0.52 23.97 34.10
CA GLU A 64 -1.56 24.59 34.95
C GLU A 64 -1.91 25.98 34.44
N CYS A 65 -3.18 26.36 34.52
CA CYS A 65 -3.65 27.57 33.87
C CYS A 65 -3.02 28.85 34.45
N ASP A 66 -2.45 28.82 35.65
CA ASP A 66 -1.81 29.95 36.33
C ASP A 66 -0.26 29.96 36.25
N ILE A 67 0.36 29.11 35.41
CA ILE A 67 1.82 29.11 35.26
C ILE A 67 2.35 30.50 34.83
N ALA A 68 3.50 30.88 35.38
CA ALA A 68 4.17 32.16 35.16
C ALA A 68 5.34 32.08 34.17
N GLY A 69 5.76 30.87 33.79
CA GLY A 69 6.87 30.66 32.86
C GLY A 69 6.93 29.23 32.33
N THR A 70 7.70 29.04 31.26
CA THR A 70 7.75 27.78 30.50
C THR A 70 8.28 26.59 31.31
N SER A 71 9.16 26.82 32.29
CA SER A 71 9.70 25.77 33.17
C SER A 71 8.69 25.17 34.14
N GLN A 72 7.52 25.80 34.31
CA GLN A 72 6.43 25.31 35.16
C GLN A 72 5.41 24.49 34.36
N GLY A 73 5.57 24.39 33.04
CA GLY A 73 4.72 23.56 32.20
C GLY A 73 4.88 22.08 32.49
N HIS A 74 3.85 21.30 32.21
CA HIS A 74 3.93 19.85 32.21
C HIS A 74 4.81 19.35 31.07
N HIS A 75 4.62 19.90 29.86
CA HIS A 75 5.45 19.56 28.70
C HIS A 75 5.46 20.71 27.68
N ASP A 76 6.57 20.80 26.96
CA ASP A 76 6.73 21.68 25.80
C ASP A 76 5.96 21.12 24.59
N ILE A 77 5.36 22.02 23.82
CA ILE A 77 4.70 21.68 22.55
C ILE A 77 5.63 22.00 21.38
N GLY A 78 6.26 23.17 21.40
CA GLY A 78 7.19 23.55 20.35
C GLY A 78 7.60 25.02 20.43
N ARG A 79 8.55 25.39 19.58
CA ARG A 79 9.04 26.77 19.42
C ARG A 79 8.98 27.19 17.96
N VAL A 80 8.71 28.47 17.71
CA VAL A 80 8.75 29.05 16.36
C VAL A 80 9.33 30.46 16.40
N ILE A 81 10.12 30.80 15.39
CA ILE A 81 10.47 32.20 15.11
C ILE A 81 9.44 32.78 14.14
N VAL A 82 8.59 33.66 14.64
CA VAL A 82 7.59 34.37 13.84
C VAL A 82 8.28 35.52 13.11
N LYS A 83 8.13 35.55 11.78
CA LYS A 83 8.61 36.64 10.93
C LYS A 83 7.45 37.47 10.42
N ARG A 84 7.68 38.76 10.19
CA ARG A 84 6.67 39.67 9.63
C ARG A 84 6.11 39.14 8.31
N GLY A 85 4.77 39.02 8.23
CA GLY A 85 4.06 38.51 7.04
C GLY A 85 4.11 36.99 6.85
N SER A 86 4.60 36.24 7.85
CA SER A 86 4.69 34.78 7.83
C SER A 86 4.33 34.19 9.19
N HIS A 87 3.13 34.49 9.67
CA HIS A 87 2.59 33.96 10.92
C HIS A 87 2.17 32.50 10.77
N PRO A 88 2.58 31.61 11.68
CA PRO A 88 2.10 30.24 11.66
C PRO A 88 0.61 30.18 12.01
N GLU A 89 -0.16 29.44 11.23
CA GLU A 89 -1.60 29.27 11.47
C GLU A 89 -1.90 28.20 12.52
N ARG A 90 -0.99 27.23 12.68
CA ARG A 90 -1.19 26.07 13.55
C ARG A 90 0.13 25.46 14.03
N PHE A 91 0.02 24.66 15.08
CA PHE A 91 1.06 23.79 15.64
C PHE A 91 0.59 22.34 15.69
N VAL A 92 1.55 21.42 15.68
CA VAL A 92 1.30 20.00 15.99
C VAL A 92 1.57 19.78 17.47
N TRP A 93 0.55 19.31 18.19
CA TRP A 93 0.65 18.93 19.59
C TRP A 93 0.60 17.40 19.72
N SER A 94 1.74 16.81 20.10
CA SER A 94 1.82 15.41 20.51
C SER A 94 1.53 15.31 22.00
N THR A 95 0.32 14.90 22.37
CA THR A 95 -0.06 14.73 23.78
C THR A 95 0.62 13.50 24.36
N PRO A 96 1.32 13.59 25.51
CA PRO A 96 1.87 12.41 26.16
C PRO A 96 0.77 11.56 26.82
N PRO A 97 1.04 10.28 27.13
CA PRO A 97 0.05 9.40 27.76
C PRO A 97 -0.45 9.89 29.13
N ASP A 98 0.35 10.70 29.83
CA ASP A 98 0.07 11.28 31.15
C ASP A 98 -0.46 12.73 31.09
N ALA A 99 -0.87 13.21 29.89
CA ALA A 99 -1.36 14.57 29.69
C ALA A 99 -2.50 14.93 30.68
N PRO A 100 -2.34 15.97 31.53
CA PRO A 100 -3.34 16.31 32.53
C PRO A 100 -4.64 16.85 31.94
N HIS A 101 -5.77 16.55 32.58
CA HIS A 101 -7.07 17.12 32.27
C HIS A 101 -7.19 18.56 32.79
N PHE A 102 -7.85 19.45 32.03
CA PHE A 102 -8.19 20.83 32.42
C PHE A 102 -6.99 21.75 32.68
N HIS A 103 -5.86 21.49 32.03
CA HIS A 103 -4.73 22.41 31.92
C HIS A 103 -4.93 23.35 30.72
N CYS A 104 -4.11 24.39 30.61
CA CYS A 104 -4.19 25.38 29.55
C CYS A 104 -2.96 25.31 28.62
N LEU A 105 -3.12 25.78 27.38
CA LEU A 105 -2.02 26.12 26.50
C LEU A 105 -1.53 27.54 26.81
N HIS A 106 -0.23 27.73 26.78
CA HIS A 106 0.42 29.01 27.00
C HIS A 106 1.42 29.28 25.88
N ALA A 107 1.38 30.49 25.34
CA ALA A 107 2.38 31.01 24.41
C ALA A 107 3.24 32.05 25.15
N PHE A 108 4.55 31.85 25.17
CA PHE A 108 5.51 32.77 25.77
C PHE A 108 6.45 33.35 24.71
N SER A 109 6.73 34.64 24.78
CA SER A 109 7.78 35.33 24.01
C SER A 109 8.84 35.82 24.99
N GLY A 110 9.91 35.04 25.17
CA GLY A 110 10.84 35.24 26.29
C GLY A 110 10.12 35.05 27.65
N PRO A 111 10.21 36.00 28.60
CA PRO A 111 9.51 35.90 29.88
C PRO A 111 8.04 36.35 29.81
N ALA A 112 7.59 36.93 28.70
CA ALA A 112 6.24 37.49 28.58
C ALA A 112 5.24 36.45 28.11
N LEU A 113 4.12 36.30 28.82
CA LEU A 113 2.96 35.52 28.37
C LEU A 113 2.24 36.33 27.28
N VAL A 114 2.15 35.78 26.07
CA VAL A 114 1.57 36.45 24.90
C VAL A 114 0.22 35.86 24.47
N GLY A 115 -0.17 34.71 25.02
CA GLY A 115 -1.49 34.12 24.83
C GLY A 115 -1.73 32.94 25.77
N ARG A 116 -3.00 32.70 26.12
CA ARG A 116 -3.44 31.56 26.94
C ARG A 116 -4.77 31.02 26.41
N SER A 117 -4.93 29.69 26.38
CA SER A 117 -6.22 29.07 26.04
C SER A 117 -7.16 28.95 27.24
N ASP A 118 -8.43 28.64 26.99
CA ASP A 118 -9.30 28.08 28.02
C ASP A 118 -8.79 26.70 28.50
N PRO A 119 -9.19 26.22 29.69
CA PRO A 119 -8.86 24.87 30.17
C PRO A 119 -9.33 23.78 29.20
N ILE A 120 -8.44 22.86 28.86
CA ILE A 120 -8.65 21.84 27.84
C ILE A 120 -9.01 20.51 28.49
N SER A 121 -10.14 19.94 28.08
CA SER A 121 -10.46 18.55 28.45
C SER A 121 -9.66 17.59 27.58
N VAL A 122 -8.75 16.84 28.19
CA VAL A 122 -7.94 15.81 27.53
C VAL A 122 -8.53 14.46 27.88
N ALA A 123 -9.27 13.79 27.00
CA ALA A 123 -9.77 12.46 27.30
C ALA A 123 -8.62 11.44 27.43
N ALA A 124 -8.79 10.47 28.35
CA ALA A 124 -7.94 9.29 28.38
C ALA A 124 -7.95 8.59 27.01
N PRO A 125 -6.88 7.87 26.64
CA PRO A 125 -6.89 7.06 25.41
C PRO A 125 -8.14 6.17 25.43
N ILE A 126 -8.82 6.05 24.30
CA ILE A 126 -10.09 5.30 24.22
C ILE A 126 -9.81 3.82 24.56
N GLY A 127 -9.96 3.45 25.82
CA GLY A 127 -9.95 2.06 26.28
C GLY A 127 -11.36 1.47 26.18
N ARG A 128 -11.48 0.35 25.45
CA ARG A 128 -12.65 -0.57 25.27
C ARG A 128 -13.38 -0.59 23.92
N ARG A 129 -12.85 0.06 22.89
CA ARG A 129 -12.89 -0.45 21.50
C ARG A 129 -11.43 -0.51 21.08
N GLU A 130 -10.95 -1.62 20.53
CA GLU A 130 -9.57 -1.66 20.02
C GLU A 130 -9.43 -0.47 19.04
N SER A 131 -8.33 0.27 19.09
CA SER A 131 -8.05 1.35 18.14
C SER A 131 -7.20 0.82 16.98
N ILE A 132 -7.10 1.56 15.87
CA ILE A 132 -6.23 1.16 14.73
C ILE A 132 -4.78 0.98 15.20
N ALA A 133 -4.33 1.82 16.13
CA ALA A 133 -3.00 1.76 16.71
C ALA A 133 -2.77 0.48 17.54
N ASP A 134 -3.82 -0.05 18.20
CA ASP A 134 -3.71 -1.26 19.03
C ASP A 134 -3.59 -2.53 18.20
N VAL A 135 -4.17 -2.55 16.99
CA VAL A 135 -4.20 -3.71 16.10
C VAL A 135 -3.04 -3.75 15.09
N ALA A 136 -2.29 -2.67 14.93
CA ALA A 136 -1.14 -2.60 14.04
C ALA A 136 0.19 -2.64 14.81
N ASP A 137 1.26 -3.05 14.13
CA ASP A 137 2.62 -3.10 14.67
C ASP A 137 3.52 -2.07 13.98
N THR A 138 4.70 -1.77 14.56
CA THR A 138 5.65 -0.75 14.05
C THR A 138 6.31 -1.13 12.72
N MET A 139 6.19 -2.39 12.31
CA MET A 139 6.61 -2.96 11.03
C MET A 139 5.41 -3.15 10.08
N GLY A 140 4.21 -3.26 10.62
CA GLY A 140 2.91 -3.39 9.98
C GLY A 140 2.21 -2.04 9.74
N PRO A 141 0.89 -2.04 9.47
CA PRO A 141 0.42 -1.20 8.37
C PRO A 141 -0.37 0.03 8.80
N TRP A 142 -0.31 0.35 10.09
CA TRP A 142 -0.71 1.65 10.55
C TRP A 142 0.52 2.54 10.68
N PHE A 143 0.44 3.69 10.02
CA PHE A 143 1.38 4.76 10.24
C PHE A 143 1.16 5.37 11.63
N ASP A 144 2.02 5.01 12.58
CA ASP A 144 2.05 5.65 13.89
C ASP A 144 2.57 7.07 13.79
N GLY A 145 1.64 8.00 13.55
CA GLY A 145 1.94 9.42 13.47
C GLY A 145 2.61 9.95 14.73
N VAL A 146 2.26 9.45 15.92
CA VAL A 146 2.87 9.90 17.18
C VAL A 146 4.33 9.45 17.24
N ALA A 147 4.61 8.17 16.99
CA ALA A 147 6.00 7.67 16.93
C ALA A 147 6.82 8.36 15.84
N TYR A 148 6.21 8.58 14.68
CA TYR A 148 6.82 9.30 13.56
C TYR A 148 7.21 10.74 13.94
N MET A 149 6.32 11.47 14.60
CA MET A 149 6.58 12.85 15.02
C MET A 149 7.54 12.94 16.21
N LYS A 150 7.56 11.96 17.12
CA LYS A 150 8.56 11.88 18.22
C LYS A 150 10.00 11.80 17.70
N GLY A 151 10.20 11.25 16.50
CA GLY A 151 11.51 11.19 15.84
C GLY A 151 11.95 12.51 15.17
N LYS A 152 11.11 13.55 15.16
CA LYS A 152 11.39 14.85 14.53
C LYS A 152 11.62 15.93 15.59
N GLU A 153 12.51 16.89 15.30
CA GLU A 153 12.78 18.00 16.22
C GLU A 153 11.53 18.88 16.43
N SER A 154 11.26 19.21 17.70
CA SER A 154 10.10 20.02 18.11
C SER A 154 10.25 21.48 17.65
N GLY A 155 9.70 21.84 16.49
CA GLY A 155 9.66 23.25 16.06
C GLY A 155 9.46 23.53 14.57
N ASP A 156 9.63 22.54 13.68
CA ASP A 156 9.52 22.76 12.23
C ASP A 156 8.07 22.87 11.70
N ALA A 157 7.06 22.61 12.54
CA ALA A 157 5.65 22.56 12.14
C ALA A 157 4.92 23.92 12.27
N ALA A 158 5.62 25.02 12.04
CA ALA A 158 5.04 26.36 11.96
C ALA A 158 4.52 26.61 10.54
N VAL A 159 3.26 26.26 10.30
CA VAL A 159 2.69 26.18 8.95
C VAL A 159 2.16 27.53 8.48
N ALA A 160 3.02 28.32 7.85
CA ALA A 160 2.58 29.36 6.93
C ALA A 160 2.79 28.80 5.51
N LYS A 161 1.70 28.37 4.83
CA LYS A 161 1.66 27.87 3.42
C LYS A 161 1.90 26.38 3.14
N ALA A 162 1.59 25.43 4.04
CA ALA A 162 1.73 24.00 3.73
C ALA A 162 0.97 23.55 2.46
N LYS A 163 -0.22 24.13 2.21
CA LYS A 163 -1.08 23.70 1.08
C LYS A 163 -0.58 24.13 -0.30
N ASP A 164 0.35 25.08 -0.35
CA ASP A 164 0.99 25.53 -1.59
C ASP A 164 2.26 24.72 -1.94
N SER A 165 2.65 23.77 -1.09
CA SER A 165 3.86 22.96 -1.27
C SER A 165 3.86 22.25 -2.62
N SER A 166 4.96 22.37 -3.34
CA SER A 166 5.20 21.69 -4.62
C SER A 166 5.58 20.22 -4.39
N VAL A 167 4.84 19.29 -5.00
CA VAL A 167 5.05 17.84 -4.84
C VAL A 167 5.27 17.16 -6.19
N ALA A 168 6.44 16.58 -6.40
CA ALA A 168 6.67 15.69 -7.53
C ALA A 168 6.15 14.29 -7.20
N ILE A 169 5.28 13.74 -8.04
CA ILE A 169 4.84 12.34 -7.97
C ILE A 169 5.57 11.58 -9.08
N VAL A 170 6.61 10.82 -8.73
CA VAL A 170 7.43 10.10 -9.70
C VAL A 170 6.88 8.70 -9.92
N GLY A 171 6.15 8.51 -11.02
CA GLY A 171 5.44 7.29 -11.41
C GLY A 171 3.92 7.49 -11.42
N GLY A 172 3.31 7.23 -12.58
CA GLY A 172 1.86 7.27 -12.82
C GLY A 172 1.18 5.92 -12.60
N GLY A 173 1.71 5.07 -11.72
CA GLY A 173 1.05 3.83 -11.27
C GLY A 173 -0.07 4.09 -10.27
N MET A 174 -0.76 3.03 -9.83
CA MET A 174 -1.90 3.17 -8.91
C MET A 174 -1.56 3.90 -7.60
N ALA A 175 -0.35 3.71 -7.06
CA ALA A 175 0.07 4.44 -5.85
C ALA A 175 0.22 5.95 -6.13
N GLY A 176 0.86 6.33 -7.24
CA GLY A 176 1.00 7.74 -7.62
C GLY A 176 -0.32 8.42 -7.95
N LEU A 177 -1.20 7.73 -8.71
CA LEU A 177 -2.56 8.22 -9.01
C LEU A 177 -3.41 8.37 -7.74
N MET A 178 -3.28 7.43 -6.81
CA MET A 178 -3.96 7.52 -5.52
C MET A 178 -3.42 8.71 -4.71
N THR A 179 -2.11 8.92 -4.65
CA THR A 179 -1.52 10.08 -3.98
C THR A 179 -2.05 11.40 -4.54
N SER A 180 -2.15 11.58 -5.87
CA SER A 180 -2.70 12.82 -6.43
C SER A 180 -4.15 13.06 -5.99
N LEU A 181 -4.99 12.00 -5.98
CA LEU A 181 -6.37 12.09 -5.49
C LEU A 181 -6.43 12.46 -4.01
N LEU A 182 -5.56 11.86 -3.18
CA LEU A 182 -5.51 12.14 -1.75
C LEU A 182 -5.08 13.58 -1.46
N LEU A 183 -4.05 14.09 -2.14
CA LEU A 183 -3.59 15.47 -2.00
C LEU A 183 -4.66 16.48 -2.40
N ASP A 184 -5.32 16.27 -3.55
CA ASP A 184 -6.42 17.13 -3.98
C ASP A 184 -7.59 17.11 -2.98
N SER A 185 -7.90 15.95 -2.39
CA SER A 185 -9.00 15.81 -1.42
C SER A 185 -8.84 16.65 -0.16
N VAL A 186 -7.60 17.08 0.15
CA VAL A 186 -7.28 17.91 1.33
C VAL A 186 -6.82 19.33 0.98
N GLY A 187 -6.92 19.70 -0.30
CA GLY A 187 -6.63 21.05 -0.81
C GLY A 187 -5.16 21.31 -1.15
N ILE A 188 -4.35 20.27 -1.35
CA ILE A 188 -2.98 20.40 -1.88
C ILE A 188 -3.05 20.15 -3.38
N HIS A 189 -2.93 21.21 -4.18
CA HIS A 189 -3.13 21.13 -5.63
C HIS A 189 -1.84 21.27 -6.44
N ASN A 190 -0.75 21.72 -5.82
CA ASN A 190 0.54 21.94 -6.48
C ASN A 190 1.36 20.65 -6.56
N TRP A 191 0.79 19.62 -7.18
CA TRP A 191 1.47 18.36 -7.45
C TRP A 191 1.59 18.13 -8.96
N HIS A 192 2.61 17.39 -9.38
CA HIS A 192 2.84 17.03 -10.78
C HIS A 192 3.28 15.56 -10.91
N ILE A 193 2.63 14.79 -11.78
CA ILE A 193 2.97 13.40 -12.07
C ILE A 193 4.00 13.34 -13.20
N ILE A 194 5.07 12.59 -12.97
CA ILE A 194 6.07 12.29 -13.99
C ILE A 194 6.09 10.78 -14.23
N GLU A 195 5.69 10.35 -15.41
CA GLU A 195 5.55 8.93 -15.77
C GLU A 195 6.52 8.56 -16.89
N SER A 196 7.23 7.45 -16.69
CA SER A 196 8.27 6.98 -17.60
C SER A 196 7.74 6.45 -18.93
N SER A 197 6.52 5.89 -18.92
CA SER A 197 5.86 5.33 -20.09
C SER A 197 4.89 6.33 -20.73
N ASN A 198 4.33 5.98 -21.88
CA ASN A 198 3.35 6.80 -22.59
C ASN A 198 1.91 6.58 -22.10
N ARG A 199 1.71 6.06 -20.88
CA ARG A 199 0.40 5.83 -20.27
C ARG A 199 0.49 5.79 -18.74
N ILE A 200 -0.62 6.00 -18.07
CA ILE A 200 -0.76 5.77 -16.63
C ILE A 200 -1.20 4.33 -16.31
N GLY A 201 -1.18 3.96 -15.03
CA GLY A 201 -1.64 2.66 -14.52
C GLY A 201 -0.55 1.68 -14.13
N GLY A 202 0.74 2.01 -14.36
CA GLY A 202 1.86 1.16 -13.94
C GLY A 202 1.76 -0.25 -14.54
N ARG A 203 1.69 -1.28 -13.68
CA ARG A 203 1.55 -2.70 -14.08
C ARG A 203 0.14 -3.13 -14.46
N ILE A 204 -0.89 -2.28 -14.31
CA ILE A 204 -2.24 -2.58 -14.80
C ILE A 204 -2.27 -2.50 -16.32
N ARG A 205 -2.18 -3.65 -17.00
CA ARG A 205 -2.03 -3.70 -18.45
C ARG A 205 -3.05 -4.65 -19.07
N THR A 206 -4.07 -4.07 -19.69
CA THR A 206 -5.02 -4.77 -20.54
C THR A 206 -4.57 -4.65 -22.00
N LYS A 207 -4.62 -5.73 -22.77
CA LYS A 207 -4.27 -5.71 -24.19
C LYS A 207 -5.46 -6.12 -25.04
N TYR A 208 -5.93 -5.18 -25.85
CA TYR A 208 -6.95 -5.39 -26.87
C TYR A 208 -6.27 -5.83 -28.16
N LEU A 209 -6.52 -7.07 -28.58
CA LEU A 209 -5.87 -7.65 -29.76
C LEU A 209 -6.66 -7.28 -31.02
N ASN A 210 -6.02 -7.41 -32.19
CA ASN A 210 -6.65 -7.13 -33.48
C ASN A 210 -7.17 -5.68 -33.62
N ASN A 211 -6.51 -4.71 -32.97
CA ASN A 211 -6.92 -3.30 -32.92
C ASN A 211 -8.38 -3.10 -32.49
N THR A 212 -8.87 -3.98 -31.63
CA THR A 212 -10.26 -3.95 -31.17
C THR A 212 -10.45 -2.90 -30.08
N ARG A 213 -11.69 -2.43 -29.97
CA ARG A 213 -12.13 -1.55 -28.89
C ARG A 213 -12.55 -2.36 -27.66
N PRO A 214 -12.63 -1.73 -26.48
CA PRO A 214 -13.02 -2.42 -25.26
C PRO A 214 -14.39 -3.10 -25.30
N ASP A 215 -15.38 -2.50 -25.99
CA ASP A 215 -16.74 -3.05 -26.18
C ASP A 215 -16.79 -4.33 -27.02
N GLN A 216 -15.69 -4.72 -27.65
CA GLN A 216 -15.60 -5.92 -28.50
C GLN A 216 -15.05 -7.15 -27.76
N TYR A 217 -14.65 -7.01 -26.50
CA TYR A 217 -14.23 -8.12 -25.62
C TYR A 217 -13.13 -9.05 -26.17
N GLN A 218 -12.29 -8.54 -27.08
CA GLN A 218 -11.14 -9.25 -27.66
C GLN A 218 -9.84 -8.82 -26.95
N TYR A 219 -9.82 -8.96 -25.63
CA TYR A 219 -8.70 -8.54 -24.80
C TYR A 219 -8.28 -9.60 -23.79
N GLN A 220 -7.08 -9.42 -23.25
CA GLN A 220 -6.64 -10.14 -22.06
C GLN A 220 -5.78 -9.28 -21.13
N GLU A 221 -5.79 -9.63 -19.85
CA GLU A 221 -5.02 -8.99 -18.80
C GLU A 221 -3.58 -9.49 -18.76
N MET A 222 -2.65 -8.62 -19.18
CA MET A 222 -1.21 -8.84 -19.12
C MET A 222 -0.62 -8.39 -17.78
N GLY A 223 -1.39 -7.67 -16.96
CA GLY A 223 -1.10 -7.30 -15.57
C GLY A 223 -1.93 -8.10 -14.55
N PRO A 224 -2.42 -7.49 -13.45
CA PRO A 224 -3.38 -8.13 -12.54
C PRO A 224 -4.68 -8.48 -13.28
N MET A 225 -5.44 -9.44 -12.77
CA MET A 225 -6.63 -9.98 -13.47
C MET A 225 -7.94 -9.88 -12.68
N ARG A 226 -7.86 -9.83 -11.35
CA ARG A 226 -9.02 -10.01 -10.47
C ARG A 226 -8.78 -9.49 -9.05
N PHE A 227 -9.86 -9.42 -8.28
CA PHE A 227 -9.93 -9.00 -6.90
C PHE A 227 -10.69 -10.04 -6.08
N PRO A 228 -10.12 -10.56 -4.98
CA PRO A 228 -10.87 -11.42 -4.07
C PRO A 228 -11.94 -10.62 -3.31
N VAL A 229 -13.10 -11.23 -3.06
CA VAL A 229 -14.24 -10.57 -2.38
C VAL A 229 -14.55 -11.21 -1.04
N HIS A 230 -14.86 -12.51 -1.06
CA HIS A 230 -15.19 -13.24 0.15
C HIS A 230 -14.77 -14.72 0.06
N ILE A 231 -14.60 -15.33 1.22
CA ILE A 231 -14.26 -16.75 1.41
C ILE A 231 -15.49 -17.43 2.01
N THR A 232 -16.00 -18.46 1.35
CA THR A 232 -17.05 -19.35 1.88
C THR A 232 -16.46 -20.72 2.22
N TYR A 233 -16.50 -21.12 3.49
CA TYR A 233 -15.96 -22.40 3.93
C TYR A 233 -16.95 -23.54 3.68
N ALA A 234 -16.56 -24.51 2.85
CA ALA A 234 -17.45 -25.62 2.46
C ALA A 234 -17.98 -26.47 3.63
N GLY A 235 -17.22 -26.60 4.73
CA GLY A 235 -17.62 -27.41 5.89
C GLY A 235 -18.64 -26.74 6.81
N THR A 236 -18.59 -25.41 6.95
CA THR A 236 -19.45 -24.65 7.87
C THR A 236 -20.49 -23.78 7.15
N ASN A 237 -20.30 -23.55 5.84
CA ASN A 237 -21.03 -22.59 5.03
C ASN A 237 -20.95 -21.13 5.55
N GLU A 238 -19.98 -20.83 6.41
CA GLU A 238 -19.71 -19.48 6.91
C GLU A 238 -18.96 -18.69 5.82
N THR A 239 -19.36 -17.44 5.63
CA THR A 239 -18.78 -16.54 4.62
C THR A 239 -18.14 -15.32 5.28
N PHE A 240 -16.91 -14.99 4.87
CA PHE A 240 -16.17 -13.84 5.35
C PHE A 240 -15.73 -12.94 4.20
N ASP A 241 -16.01 -11.65 4.33
CA ASP A 241 -15.47 -10.64 3.44
C ASP A 241 -13.97 -10.46 3.66
N ILE A 242 -13.23 -10.34 2.57
CA ILE A 242 -11.84 -9.88 2.55
C ILE A 242 -11.89 -8.35 2.55
N GLN A 243 -11.54 -7.73 3.69
CA GLN A 243 -11.84 -6.31 3.96
C GLN A 243 -10.87 -5.33 3.30
N ASP A 244 -9.60 -5.68 3.21
CA ASP A 244 -8.54 -4.81 2.68
C ASP A 244 -8.76 -4.46 1.19
N HIS A 245 -9.16 -5.44 0.39
CA HIS A 245 -9.50 -5.24 -1.03
C HIS A 245 -10.69 -4.30 -1.27
N LYS A 246 -11.53 -4.01 -0.25
CA LYS A 246 -12.63 -3.04 -0.38
C LYS A 246 -12.17 -1.62 -0.70
N MET A 247 -10.93 -1.29 -0.39
CA MET A 247 -10.34 0.00 -0.78
C MET A 247 -10.32 0.18 -2.31
N VAL A 248 -10.17 -0.91 -3.07
CA VAL A 248 -10.20 -0.86 -4.55
C VAL A 248 -11.61 -0.54 -5.04
N PHE A 249 -12.63 -1.18 -4.48
CA PHE A 249 -14.04 -0.93 -4.83
C PHE A 249 -14.45 0.50 -4.45
N GLN A 250 -14.03 0.98 -3.27
CA GLN A 250 -14.22 2.37 -2.85
C GLN A 250 -13.57 3.36 -3.82
N LEU A 251 -12.37 3.06 -4.32
CA LEU A 251 -11.69 3.93 -5.27
C LEU A 251 -12.46 4.04 -6.58
N ALA A 252 -12.90 2.90 -7.13
CA ALA A 252 -13.74 2.88 -8.32
C ALA A 252 -15.04 3.67 -8.11
N ASP A 253 -15.76 3.47 -7.00
CA ASP A 253 -16.97 4.24 -6.66
C ASP A 253 -16.70 5.75 -6.59
N THR A 254 -15.53 6.13 -6.08
CA THR A 254 -15.12 7.53 -5.96
C THR A 254 -14.89 8.13 -7.35
N LEU A 255 -14.15 7.45 -8.22
CA LEU A 255 -13.90 7.88 -9.59
C LEU A 255 -15.18 7.92 -10.43
N ASN A 256 -16.06 6.94 -10.27
CA ASN A 256 -17.36 6.90 -10.93
C ASN A 256 -18.20 8.13 -10.57
N LYS A 257 -18.21 8.53 -9.28
CA LYS A 257 -18.90 9.75 -8.82
C LYS A 257 -18.25 11.02 -9.39
N MET A 258 -16.92 11.08 -9.44
CA MET A 258 -16.20 12.23 -9.99
C MET A 258 -16.45 12.40 -11.49
N ASN A 259 -16.61 11.29 -12.23
CA ASN A 259 -16.81 11.29 -13.68
C ASN A 259 -18.29 11.28 -14.11
N ALA A 260 -19.25 11.10 -13.19
CA ALA A 260 -20.65 10.81 -13.51
C ALA A 260 -21.32 11.83 -14.46
N ASN A 261 -20.96 13.10 -14.38
CA ASN A 261 -21.58 14.17 -15.17
C ASN A 261 -20.83 14.46 -16.48
N ASP A 262 -19.50 14.37 -16.47
CA ASP A 262 -18.66 14.84 -17.58
C ASP A 262 -18.09 13.69 -18.43
N HIS A 263 -17.86 12.53 -17.82
CA HIS A 263 -17.22 11.36 -18.42
C HIS A 263 -17.87 10.02 -18.03
N PRO A 264 -19.19 9.83 -18.25
CA PRO A 264 -19.88 8.59 -17.90
C PRO A 264 -19.34 7.36 -18.63
N GLU A 265 -18.65 7.54 -19.76
CA GLU A 265 -17.95 6.48 -20.50
C GLU A 265 -16.74 5.90 -19.77
N LEU A 266 -16.24 6.57 -18.73
CA LEU A 266 -15.10 6.13 -17.91
C LEU A 266 -15.52 5.35 -16.66
N ASN A 267 -16.80 4.97 -16.56
CA ASN A 267 -17.32 4.22 -15.43
C ASN A 267 -16.55 2.88 -15.27
N VAL A 268 -16.12 2.61 -14.05
CA VAL A 268 -15.42 1.38 -13.65
C VAL A 268 -16.46 0.41 -13.11
N ASP A 269 -16.85 -0.54 -13.95
CA ASP A 269 -17.85 -1.56 -13.62
C ASP A 269 -17.19 -2.88 -13.25
N PHE A 270 -17.51 -3.42 -12.08
CA PHE A 270 -17.06 -4.75 -11.68
C PHE A 270 -17.99 -5.84 -12.19
N ILE A 271 -17.41 -6.93 -12.69
CA ILE A 271 -18.11 -8.13 -13.13
C ILE A 271 -17.51 -9.38 -12.46
N PRO A 272 -18.27 -10.47 -12.33
CA PRO A 272 -17.73 -11.72 -11.77
C PRO A 272 -16.50 -12.22 -12.54
N PHE A 273 -15.50 -12.71 -11.80
CA PHE A 273 -14.37 -13.45 -12.34
C PHE A 273 -14.50 -14.93 -11.95
N ILE A 274 -14.55 -15.81 -12.95
CA ILE A 274 -14.61 -17.25 -12.75
C ILE A 274 -13.18 -17.75 -12.52
N GLN A 275 -12.84 -18.01 -11.25
CA GLN A 275 -11.51 -18.49 -10.87
C GLN A 275 -11.30 -19.96 -11.24
N ASN A 276 -12.29 -20.80 -10.94
CA ASN A 276 -12.24 -22.25 -11.12
C ASN A 276 -13.35 -22.69 -12.06
N ALA A 277 -13.04 -23.59 -13.00
CA ALA A 277 -14.01 -24.24 -13.85
C ALA A 277 -13.58 -25.70 -14.10
N SER A 278 -14.54 -26.61 -14.21
CA SER A 278 -14.26 -28.06 -14.20
C SER A 278 -13.51 -28.57 -15.44
N ASN A 279 -13.69 -27.90 -16.58
CA ASN A 279 -13.11 -28.35 -17.86
C ASN A 279 -11.80 -27.65 -18.24
N VAL A 280 -11.20 -26.85 -17.34
CA VAL A 280 -9.87 -26.27 -17.55
C VAL A 280 -8.80 -27.36 -17.57
N PRO A 281 -7.65 -27.15 -18.26
CA PRO A 281 -6.56 -28.11 -18.24
C PRO A 281 -6.00 -28.24 -16.83
N THR A 282 -5.47 -29.41 -16.49
CA THR A 282 -4.83 -29.65 -15.20
C THR A 282 -3.51 -30.40 -15.37
N SER A 283 -2.52 -30.06 -14.55
CA SER A 283 -1.23 -30.74 -14.53
C SER A 283 -1.36 -32.17 -14.03
N THR A 284 -0.79 -33.13 -14.77
CA THR A 284 -0.86 -34.56 -14.46
C THR A 284 0.51 -35.23 -14.38
N GLY A 285 1.59 -34.44 -14.44
CA GLY A 285 2.97 -34.93 -14.40
C GLY A 285 3.36 -35.74 -15.63
N GLY A 286 2.84 -35.36 -16.80
CA GLY A 286 3.15 -35.96 -18.10
C GLY A 286 2.15 -37.01 -18.57
N ASN A 287 1.23 -37.46 -17.70
CA ASN A 287 0.18 -38.40 -18.09
C ASN A 287 -0.82 -37.71 -19.03
N ARG A 288 -1.30 -38.44 -20.03
CA ARG A 288 -2.25 -37.94 -21.04
C ARG A 288 -3.43 -38.90 -21.17
N LEU A 289 -4.56 -38.38 -21.64
CA LEU A 289 -5.70 -39.20 -22.02
C LEU A 289 -5.32 -40.15 -23.17
N PRO A 290 -6.09 -41.23 -23.45
CA PRO A 290 -5.80 -42.16 -24.55
C PRO A 290 -5.71 -41.49 -25.94
N ASN A 291 -6.34 -40.34 -26.11
CA ASN A 291 -6.28 -39.53 -27.33
C ASN A 291 -5.06 -38.57 -27.38
N GLY A 292 -4.16 -38.66 -26.40
CA GLY A 292 -2.96 -37.82 -26.27
C GLY A 292 -3.19 -36.44 -25.63
N ARG A 293 -4.44 -36.06 -25.31
CA ARG A 293 -4.74 -34.73 -24.75
C ARG A 293 -4.42 -34.61 -23.26
N ILE A 294 -4.19 -33.37 -22.83
CA ILE A 294 -4.03 -33.02 -21.41
C ILE A 294 -5.40 -33.18 -20.71
N PRO A 295 -5.47 -33.91 -19.58
CA PRO A 295 -6.72 -34.06 -18.83
C PRO A 295 -7.28 -32.74 -18.29
N THR A 296 -8.60 -32.70 -18.09
CA THR A 296 -9.27 -31.61 -17.39
C THR A 296 -9.29 -31.83 -15.88
N ALA A 297 -9.56 -30.77 -15.12
CA ALA A 297 -9.76 -30.88 -13.67
C ALA A 297 -10.89 -31.85 -13.28
N ALA A 298 -11.99 -31.89 -14.04
CA ALA A 298 -13.10 -32.83 -13.84
C ALA A 298 -12.66 -34.29 -14.05
N GLN A 299 -11.91 -34.56 -15.11
CA GLN A 299 -11.43 -35.90 -15.42
C GLN A 299 -10.46 -36.41 -14.36
N VAL A 300 -9.60 -35.54 -13.83
CA VAL A 300 -8.72 -35.89 -12.69
C VAL A 300 -9.51 -36.09 -11.39
N ALA A 301 -10.58 -35.35 -11.16
CA ALA A 301 -11.45 -35.57 -10.02
C ALA A 301 -12.19 -36.92 -10.10
N GLU A 302 -12.55 -37.36 -11.31
CA GLU A 302 -13.17 -38.67 -11.58
C GLU A 302 -12.16 -39.82 -11.53
N ASP A 303 -10.95 -39.60 -12.03
CA ASP A 303 -9.84 -40.56 -12.01
C ASP A 303 -8.54 -39.92 -11.49
N PRO A 304 -8.32 -39.94 -10.15
CA PRO A 304 -7.11 -39.41 -9.55
C PRO A 304 -5.83 -40.13 -9.98
N SER A 305 -5.92 -41.34 -10.58
CA SER A 305 -4.75 -42.09 -11.06
C SER A 305 -4.08 -41.42 -12.28
N LEU A 306 -4.76 -40.48 -12.92
CA LEU A 306 -4.21 -39.65 -13.98
C LEU A 306 -3.07 -38.76 -13.49
N VAL A 307 -3.00 -38.43 -12.20
CA VAL A 307 -1.92 -37.57 -11.67
C VAL A 307 -0.71 -38.42 -11.30
N TYR A 308 0.40 -38.18 -11.96
CA TYR A 308 1.69 -38.73 -11.53
C TYR A 308 2.08 -38.11 -10.19
N THR A 309 2.25 -38.96 -9.18
CA THR A 309 2.83 -38.59 -7.88
C THR A 309 4.21 -39.21 -7.79
N ALA A 310 5.24 -38.38 -7.63
CA ALA A 310 6.60 -38.88 -7.42
C ALA A 310 6.67 -39.66 -6.10
N THR A 311 7.49 -40.72 -6.06
CA THR A 311 7.73 -41.45 -4.81
C THR A 311 8.50 -40.56 -3.83
N PRO A 312 8.03 -40.40 -2.58
CA PRO A 312 8.74 -39.58 -1.60
C PRO A 312 10.12 -40.19 -1.28
N PRO A 313 11.13 -39.37 -0.97
CA PRO A 313 12.47 -39.86 -0.62
C PRO A 313 12.46 -40.71 0.66
N ASN A 314 11.58 -40.39 1.61
CA ASN A 314 11.29 -41.17 2.79
C ASN A 314 9.87 -40.84 3.28
N GLU A 315 8.94 -41.79 3.17
CA GLU A 315 7.52 -41.58 3.42
C GLU A 315 7.21 -41.16 4.87
N MET A 316 7.88 -41.78 5.84
CA MET A 316 7.69 -41.45 7.27
C MET A 316 8.24 -40.06 7.57
N ALA A 317 9.47 -39.75 7.13
CA ALA A 317 10.07 -38.45 7.36
C ALA A 317 9.30 -37.31 6.67
N VAL A 318 8.74 -37.55 5.48
CA VAL A 318 7.85 -36.59 4.79
C VAL A 318 6.56 -36.36 5.57
N THR A 319 5.97 -37.43 6.11
CA THR A 319 4.75 -37.33 6.94
C THR A 319 5.01 -36.54 8.21
N ASP A 320 6.11 -36.83 8.91
CA ASP A 320 6.52 -36.14 10.13
C ASP A 320 6.82 -34.65 9.85
N ALA A 321 7.56 -34.36 8.78
CA ALA A 321 7.88 -33.00 8.36
C ALA A 321 6.62 -32.18 8.05
N ARG A 322 5.65 -32.74 7.32
CA ARG A 322 4.36 -32.06 7.06
C ARG A 322 3.60 -31.80 8.35
N ALA A 323 3.54 -32.77 9.25
CA ALA A 323 2.85 -32.61 10.53
C ALA A 323 3.53 -31.56 11.42
N ASP A 324 4.86 -31.50 11.46
CA ASP A 324 5.59 -30.51 12.25
C ASP A 324 5.50 -29.10 11.65
N LEU A 325 5.59 -28.96 10.32
CA LEU A 325 5.33 -27.69 9.65
C LEU A 325 3.90 -27.21 9.92
N GLY A 326 2.93 -28.12 9.87
CA GLY A 326 1.53 -27.83 10.21
C GLY A 326 1.35 -27.35 11.65
N LYS A 327 2.13 -27.84 12.63
CA LYS A 327 2.07 -27.31 14.01
C LYS A 327 2.51 -25.85 14.09
N PHE A 328 3.37 -25.39 13.19
CA PHE A 328 3.86 -24.01 13.16
C PHE A 328 2.97 -23.08 12.32
N THR A 329 2.46 -23.56 11.19
CA THR A 329 1.70 -22.77 10.22
C THR A 329 0.18 -22.98 10.30
N GLU A 330 -0.27 -24.14 10.79
CA GLU A 330 -1.68 -24.55 10.79
C GLU A 330 -2.33 -24.57 12.17
N LYS A 331 -1.57 -24.32 13.26
CA LYS A 331 -2.15 -24.21 14.60
C LYS A 331 -3.06 -22.98 14.62
N ASP A 332 -4.34 -23.25 14.34
CA ASP A 332 -5.40 -22.29 14.14
C ASP A 332 -5.45 -21.61 12.74
N LYS A 333 -5.03 -22.30 11.67
CA LYS A 333 -5.04 -21.78 10.28
C LYS A 333 -6.36 -21.12 9.92
N VAL A 334 -7.49 -21.76 10.26
CA VAL A 334 -8.82 -21.24 9.93
C VAL A 334 -9.10 -19.92 10.63
N ASN A 335 -8.77 -19.79 11.92
CA ASN A 335 -8.95 -18.52 12.62
C ASN A 335 -7.95 -17.47 12.13
N MET A 336 -6.71 -17.84 11.83
CA MET A 336 -5.72 -16.93 11.26
C MET A 336 -6.14 -16.43 9.87
N LEU A 337 -6.65 -17.30 8.99
CA LEU A 337 -7.16 -16.90 7.68
C LEU A 337 -8.40 -16.00 7.82
N LYS A 338 -9.31 -16.33 8.75
CA LYS A 338 -10.50 -15.52 9.08
C LYS A 338 -10.10 -14.15 9.64
N GLU A 339 -9.10 -14.10 10.51
CA GLU A 339 -8.53 -12.89 11.07
C GLU A 339 -7.86 -12.05 9.99
N ALA A 340 -7.03 -12.64 9.13
CA ALA A 340 -6.39 -11.96 8.01
C ALA A 340 -7.39 -11.41 6.99
N ALA A 341 -8.44 -12.18 6.64
CA ALA A 341 -9.51 -11.71 5.77
C ALA A 341 -10.26 -10.52 6.38
N SER A 342 -10.55 -10.57 7.68
CA SER A 342 -11.31 -9.52 8.38
C SER A 342 -10.48 -8.30 8.77
N ASN A 343 -9.20 -8.47 9.07
CA ASN A 343 -8.28 -7.45 9.53
C ASN A 343 -6.83 -7.87 9.25
N MET A 344 -6.39 -7.65 8.01
CA MET A 344 -5.03 -7.97 7.56
C MET A 344 -3.94 -7.26 8.38
N PHE A 345 -4.26 -6.12 9.01
CA PHE A 345 -3.33 -5.37 9.87
C PHE A 345 -3.03 -6.13 11.16
N ARG A 346 -4.08 -6.64 11.81
CA ARG A 346 -3.97 -7.46 13.02
C ARG A 346 -3.24 -8.78 12.74
N ALA A 347 -3.56 -9.40 11.60
CA ALA A 347 -2.88 -10.62 11.18
C ALA A 347 -1.38 -10.40 10.92
N HIS A 348 -0.99 -9.29 10.29
CA HIS A 348 0.43 -8.95 10.11
C HIS A 348 1.14 -8.76 11.44
N LYS A 349 0.53 -8.03 12.39
CA LYS A 349 1.07 -7.85 13.74
C LYS A 349 1.32 -9.18 14.44
N ALA A 350 0.32 -10.07 14.44
CA ALA A 350 0.46 -11.40 15.01
C ALA A 350 1.56 -12.20 14.29
N ALA A 351 1.71 -12.05 12.97
CA ALA A 351 2.76 -12.70 12.19
C ALA A 351 4.16 -12.22 12.56
N VAL A 352 4.35 -10.92 12.81
CA VAL A 352 5.60 -10.35 13.34
C VAL A 352 5.89 -10.90 14.73
N GLU A 353 4.93 -10.85 15.65
CA GLU A 353 5.08 -11.32 17.04
C GLU A 353 5.38 -12.82 17.13
N HIS A 354 4.87 -13.62 16.19
CA HIS A 354 5.12 -15.05 16.09
C HIS A 354 6.34 -15.42 15.22
N GLY A 355 7.07 -14.44 14.67
CA GLY A 355 8.27 -14.68 13.87
C GLY A 355 8.01 -15.34 12.52
N LEU A 356 6.81 -15.18 11.94
CA LEU A 356 6.43 -15.75 10.63
C LEU A 356 7.15 -15.09 9.45
N LEU A 357 7.81 -13.94 9.69
CA LEU A 357 8.67 -13.28 8.71
C LEU A 357 10.12 -13.80 8.73
N HIS A 358 10.54 -14.48 9.81
CA HIS A 358 11.92 -14.93 10.00
C HIS A 358 12.27 -16.19 9.19
N TRP A 359 11.26 -16.92 8.72
CA TRP A 359 11.44 -18.23 8.10
C TRP A 359 10.68 -18.34 6.79
N SER A 360 11.29 -19.01 5.82
CA SER A 360 10.55 -19.78 4.82
C SER A 360 10.19 -21.14 5.42
N GLU A 361 9.20 -21.84 4.84
CA GLU A 361 8.85 -23.20 5.26
C GLU A 361 10.06 -24.15 5.16
N GLU A 362 10.85 -24.01 4.08
CA GLU A 362 12.11 -24.74 3.88
C GLU A 362 13.13 -24.46 4.99
N ALA A 363 13.42 -23.19 5.26
CA ALA A 363 14.41 -22.83 6.27
C ALA A 363 13.98 -23.28 7.67
N TYR A 364 12.68 -23.24 7.97
CA TYR A 364 12.12 -23.74 9.22
C TYR A 364 12.33 -25.25 9.36
N LEU A 365 11.88 -26.03 8.37
CA LEU A 365 12.06 -27.50 8.35
C LEU A 365 13.55 -27.89 8.42
N ARG A 366 14.39 -27.22 7.64
CA ARG A 366 15.80 -27.56 7.51
C ARG A 366 16.61 -27.18 8.73
N TYR A 367 16.51 -25.94 9.18
CA TYR A 367 17.43 -25.37 10.17
C TYR A 367 16.84 -25.32 11.58
N ALA A 368 15.54 -25.09 11.72
CA ALA A 368 14.90 -25.11 13.04
C ALA A 368 14.55 -26.54 13.49
N LEU A 369 14.08 -27.39 12.57
CA LEU A 369 13.64 -28.75 12.89
C LEU A 369 14.66 -29.84 12.49
N GLY A 370 15.66 -29.53 11.66
CA GLY A 370 16.76 -30.43 11.35
C GLY A 370 16.43 -31.52 10.33
N TYR A 371 15.37 -31.37 9.53
CA TYR A 371 15.02 -32.32 8.49
C TYR A 371 16.09 -32.39 7.38
N ASP A 372 16.16 -33.54 6.71
CA ASP A 372 17.06 -33.77 5.57
C ASP A 372 16.73 -32.81 4.40
N PRO A 373 17.72 -32.30 3.64
CA PRO A 373 17.45 -31.39 2.52
C PRO A 373 16.48 -31.94 1.47
N ASN A 374 16.56 -33.24 1.14
CA ASN A 374 15.70 -33.85 0.12
C ASN A 374 14.27 -34.01 0.64
N VAL A 375 14.10 -34.40 1.91
CA VAL A 375 12.78 -34.41 2.56
C VAL A 375 12.19 -33.00 2.63
N THR A 376 13.02 -32.00 2.94
CA THR A 376 12.59 -30.61 3.06
C THR A 376 12.12 -30.05 1.72
N ASP A 377 12.93 -30.18 0.67
CA ASP A 377 12.57 -29.74 -0.68
C ASP A 377 11.32 -30.47 -1.20
N TYR A 378 11.19 -31.77 -0.94
CA TYR A 378 9.98 -32.52 -1.30
C TYR A 378 8.71 -32.01 -0.59
N VAL A 379 8.83 -31.51 0.64
CA VAL A 379 7.67 -31.06 1.44
C VAL A 379 7.28 -29.63 1.12
N ALA A 380 8.24 -28.71 1.09
CA ALA A 380 8.00 -27.26 1.02
C ALA A 380 8.56 -26.61 -0.27
N GLY A 381 9.40 -27.32 -1.02
CA GLY A 381 10.22 -26.75 -2.10
C GLY A 381 11.28 -25.78 -1.58
N ILE A 382 12.28 -25.46 -2.40
CA ILE A 382 13.21 -24.37 -2.11
C ILE A 382 12.55 -23.03 -2.47
N SER A 383 12.08 -22.31 -1.44
CA SER A 383 11.44 -21.00 -1.58
C SER A 383 12.13 -19.95 -0.71
N THR A 384 12.31 -18.76 -1.27
CA THR A 384 12.81 -17.59 -0.54
C THR A 384 11.71 -16.77 0.11
N LYS A 385 10.44 -17.20 0.00
CA LYS A 385 9.28 -16.49 0.54
C LYS A 385 9.17 -16.72 2.04
N SER A 386 8.78 -15.69 2.77
CA SER A 386 8.45 -15.84 4.19
C SER A 386 7.15 -16.64 4.35
N ILE A 387 6.96 -17.25 5.51
CA ILE A 387 5.69 -17.91 5.86
C ILE A 387 4.55 -16.89 5.87
N TRP A 388 4.81 -15.64 6.27
CA TRP A 388 3.84 -14.55 6.13
C TRP A 388 3.37 -14.37 4.68
N GLU A 389 4.28 -14.38 3.70
CA GLU A 389 3.91 -14.27 2.28
C GLU A 389 2.97 -15.39 1.83
N ILE A 390 3.26 -16.63 2.26
CA ILE A 390 2.41 -17.78 1.95
C ILE A 390 1.02 -17.61 2.57
N ILE A 391 0.94 -17.10 3.81
CA ILE A 391 -0.32 -16.94 4.53
C ILE A 391 -1.26 -15.94 3.86
N TYR A 392 -0.81 -14.72 3.55
CA TYR A 392 -1.73 -13.74 2.96
C TYR A 392 -2.13 -14.12 1.53
N GLU A 393 -1.24 -14.77 0.77
CA GLU A 393 -1.58 -15.31 -0.55
C GLU A 393 -2.64 -16.42 -0.41
N ASP A 394 -2.46 -17.36 0.53
CA ASP A 394 -3.47 -18.40 0.84
C ASP A 394 -4.84 -17.77 1.15
N VAL A 395 -4.90 -16.67 1.90
CA VAL A 395 -6.16 -15.95 2.18
C VAL A 395 -6.81 -15.46 0.88
N TYR A 396 -6.04 -14.76 0.04
CA TYR A 396 -6.59 -14.17 -1.18
C TYR A 396 -6.99 -15.21 -2.22
N PHE A 397 -6.23 -16.29 -2.36
CA PHE A 397 -6.53 -17.37 -3.29
C PHE A 397 -7.58 -18.36 -2.76
N ALA A 398 -7.86 -18.36 -1.45
CA ALA A 398 -8.99 -19.09 -0.86
C ALA A 398 -10.36 -18.43 -1.10
N ALA A 399 -10.40 -17.22 -1.68
CA ALA A 399 -11.66 -16.56 -1.99
C ALA A 399 -12.54 -17.44 -2.91
N THR A 400 -13.81 -17.51 -2.57
CA THR A 400 -14.82 -18.24 -3.35
C THR A 400 -15.54 -17.34 -4.35
N GLU A 401 -15.48 -16.03 -4.14
CA GLU A 401 -15.91 -15.02 -5.10
C GLU A 401 -14.76 -14.07 -5.47
N PHE A 402 -14.61 -13.85 -6.77
CA PHE A 402 -13.71 -12.87 -7.34
C PHE A 402 -14.46 -11.93 -8.28
N LEU A 403 -13.99 -10.69 -8.34
CA LEU A 403 -14.41 -9.71 -9.34
C LEU A 403 -13.27 -9.37 -10.28
N THR A 404 -13.60 -8.95 -11.49
CA THR A 404 -12.72 -8.26 -12.44
C THR A 404 -13.43 -7.00 -12.93
N ILE A 405 -12.82 -6.23 -13.83
CA ILE A 405 -13.41 -5.00 -14.35
C ILE A 405 -13.87 -5.23 -15.78
N ASP A 406 -15.12 -4.86 -16.07
CA ASP A 406 -15.70 -4.93 -17.40
C ASP A 406 -14.84 -4.16 -18.39
N LYS A 407 -14.64 -4.76 -19.57
CA LYS A 407 -13.81 -4.20 -20.65
C LYS A 407 -12.35 -3.97 -20.27
N GLY A 408 -11.89 -4.48 -19.12
CA GLY A 408 -10.49 -4.60 -18.74
C GLY A 408 -10.08 -3.75 -17.54
N LEU A 409 -9.11 -4.23 -16.77
CA LEU A 409 -8.63 -3.56 -15.56
C LEU A 409 -8.01 -2.19 -15.85
N GLU A 410 -7.54 -1.93 -17.06
CA GLU A 410 -7.07 -0.60 -17.47
C GLU A 410 -8.16 0.48 -17.43
N SER A 411 -9.45 0.11 -17.35
CA SER A 411 -10.53 1.06 -17.08
C SER A 411 -10.35 1.81 -15.76
N LEU A 412 -9.77 1.17 -14.72
CA LEU A 412 -9.53 1.81 -13.41
C LEU A 412 -8.53 2.98 -13.50
N PRO A 413 -7.28 2.81 -13.98
CA PRO A 413 -6.38 3.94 -14.16
C PRO A 413 -6.88 4.92 -15.22
N ARG A 414 -7.60 4.48 -16.25
CA ARG A 414 -8.18 5.38 -17.27
C ARG A 414 -9.18 6.37 -16.66
N ALA A 415 -9.95 5.97 -15.65
CA ALA A 415 -10.89 6.85 -14.95
C ALA A 415 -10.21 8.00 -14.18
N PHE A 416 -8.90 7.93 -13.91
CA PHE A 416 -8.15 9.07 -13.38
C PHE A 416 -7.80 10.12 -14.43
N TRP A 417 -7.75 9.75 -15.71
CA TRP A 417 -7.12 10.58 -16.74
C TRP A 417 -7.67 12.01 -16.81
N PRO A 418 -9.00 12.26 -16.78
CA PRO A 418 -9.53 13.63 -16.79
C PRO A 418 -9.04 14.50 -15.63
N HIS A 419 -8.71 13.89 -14.50
CA HIS A 419 -8.33 14.58 -13.27
C HIS A 419 -6.82 14.85 -13.17
N VAL A 420 -6.01 14.18 -13.98
CA VAL A 420 -4.53 14.27 -13.91
C VAL A 420 -3.88 14.76 -15.20
N ALA A 421 -4.59 14.77 -16.33
CA ALA A 421 -4.01 15.03 -17.66
C ALA A 421 -3.27 16.37 -17.76
N ASN A 422 -3.75 17.43 -17.11
CA ASN A 422 -3.12 18.76 -17.11
C ASN A 422 -1.94 18.91 -16.13
N LYS A 423 -1.68 17.89 -15.30
CA LYS A 423 -0.62 17.84 -14.29
C LYS A 423 0.22 16.58 -14.43
N THR A 424 0.32 16.04 -15.65
CA THR A 424 1.07 14.81 -15.93
C THR A 424 2.01 15.00 -17.11
N THR A 425 3.26 14.57 -16.96
CA THR A 425 4.20 14.40 -18.07
C THR A 425 4.44 12.92 -18.31
N LEU A 426 4.04 12.43 -19.49
CA LEU A 426 4.28 11.06 -19.95
C LEU A 426 5.62 10.97 -20.70
N GLY A 427 6.18 9.77 -20.76
CA GLY A 427 7.41 9.48 -21.51
C GLY A 427 8.69 10.07 -20.91
N ARG A 428 8.66 10.60 -19.68
CA ARG A 428 9.82 11.20 -19.02
C ARG A 428 10.42 10.21 -18.01
N LYS A 429 11.61 9.70 -18.33
CA LYS A 429 12.36 8.79 -17.46
C LYS A 429 13.17 9.59 -16.45
N ILE A 430 12.83 9.43 -15.18
CA ILE A 430 13.66 9.94 -14.09
C ILE A 430 14.86 9.03 -13.92
N GLU A 431 16.02 9.64 -13.71
CA GLU A 431 17.32 8.97 -13.56
C GLU A 431 18.01 9.35 -12.24
N GLY A 432 17.41 10.24 -11.46
CA GLY A 432 18.04 10.69 -10.23
C GLY A 432 17.18 11.62 -9.40
N LEU A 433 17.57 11.73 -8.14
CA LEU A 433 17.08 12.72 -7.20
C LEU A 433 18.28 13.46 -6.59
N SER A 434 18.15 14.75 -6.30
CA SER A 434 19.23 15.54 -5.69
C SER A 434 18.69 16.48 -4.62
N TYR A 435 19.09 16.26 -3.37
CA TYR A 435 18.68 17.10 -2.25
C TYR A 435 19.58 18.32 -2.12
N ASN A 436 18.96 19.48 -1.98
CA ASN A 436 19.65 20.76 -1.84
C ASN A 436 19.60 21.22 -0.38
N GLU A 437 20.73 21.15 0.32
CA GLU A 437 20.84 21.56 1.72
C GLU A 437 20.53 23.03 1.98
N LYS A 438 20.68 23.91 0.99
CA LYS A 438 20.45 25.35 1.15
C LYS A 438 18.97 25.69 1.06
N THR A 439 18.27 25.10 0.09
CA THR A 439 16.84 25.34 -0.13
C THR A 439 15.97 24.40 0.69
N LYS A 440 16.53 23.30 1.19
CA LYS A 440 15.83 22.19 1.88
C LYS A 440 14.76 21.55 0.98
N LYS A 441 15.03 21.50 -0.32
CA LYS A 441 14.17 20.96 -1.38
C LYS A 441 14.83 19.79 -2.11
N ILE A 442 14.04 19.05 -2.86
CA ILE A 442 14.47 17.88 -3.64
C ILE A 442 14.29 18.14 -5.13
N SER A 443 15.33 17.89 -5.92
CA SER A 443 15.27 17.98 -7.38
C SER A 443 15.05 16.61 -8.00
N VAL A 444 14.20 16.56 -9.02
CA VAL A 444 13.96 15.38 -9.85
C VAL A 444 14.73 15.54 -11.16
N ASN A 445 15.56 14.54 -11.50
CA ASN A 445 16.54 14.64 -12.58
C ASN A 445 16.19 13.71 -13.75
N TRP A 446 16.27 14.20 -14.99
CA TRP A 446 16.03 13.41 -16.20
C TRP A 446 16.97 13.80 -17.34
N ARG A 447 16.93 13.00 -18.42
CA ARG A 447 17.59 13.33 -19.67
C ARG A 447 16.66 13.24 -20.86
N ASN A 448 16.69 14.28 -21.70
CA ASN A 448 16.02 14.24 -23.00
C ASN A 448 16.88 13.50 -24.04
N ASP A 449 18.19 13.73 -24.04
CA ASP A 449 19.17 12.93 -24.77
C ASP A 449 19.87 11.96 -23.79
N PRO A 450 19.70 10.64 -23.92
CA PRO A 450 20.36 9.66 -23.05
C PRO A 450 21.88 9.77 -22.97
N LEU A 451 22.53 10.38 -23.97
CA LEU A 451 23.98 10.57 -24.01
C LEU A 451 24.43 11.91 -23.41
N GLN A 452 23.51 12.78 -23.01
CA GLN A 452 23.90 14.04 -22.38
C GLN A 452 24.58 13.78 -21.04
N MET A 453 25.65 14.53 -20.73
CA MET A 453 26.42 14.31 -19.50
C MET A 453 25.75 14.90 -18.26
N VAL A 454 25.17 16.09 -18.37
CA VAL A 454 24.51 16.79 -17.25
C VAL A 454 22.99 16.62 -17.37
N PRO A 455 22.30 16.12 -16.33
CA PRO A 455 20.85 15.95 -16.40
C PRO A 455 20.15 17.30 -16.31
N GLU A 456 18.93 17.35 -16.83
CA GLU A 456 17.99 18.42 -16.50
C GLU A 456 17.35 18.10 -15.14
N SER A 457 16.92 19.14 -14.44
CA SER A 457 16.36 19.02 -13.10
C SER A 457 15.26 20.03 -12.84
N GLU A 458 14.28 19.64 -12.04
CA GLU A 458 13.24 20.52 -11.51
C GLU A 458 13.12 20.31 -10.00
N GLU A 459 13.04 21.41 -9.24
CA GLU A 459 13.09 21.41 -7.77
C GLU A 459 11.68 21.49 -7.17
N TYR A 460 11.42 20.65 -6.18
CA TYR A 460 10.13 20.51 -5.48
C TYR A 460 10.33 20.52 -3.96
N ASP A 461 9.30 20.86 -3.20
CA ASP A 461 9.34 20.78 -1.74
C ASP A 461 9.41 19.33 -1.26
N TYR A 462 8.71 18.42 -1.96
CA TYR A 462 8.73 16.97 -1.72
C TYR A 462 8.72 16.16 -3.02
N ALA A 463 9.29 14.96 -2.97
CA ALA A 463 9.18 13.94 -4.01
C ALA A 463 8.53 12.68 -3.43
N VAL A 464 7.37 12.31 -3.96
CA VAL A 464 6.71 11.03 -3.67
C VAL A 464 7.01 10.08 -4.82
N VAL A 465 7.82 9.06 -4.56
CA VAL A 465 8.33 8.14 -5.58
C VAL A 465 7.54 6.84 -5.54
N SER A 466 6.77 6.58 -6.59
CA SER A 466 6.02 5.34 -6.77
C SER A 466 6.69 4.35 -7.74
N ALA A 467 7.78 4.77 -8.38
CA ALA A 467 8.60 3.91 -9.23
C ALA A 467 9.17 2.72 -8.42
N PRO A 468 9.19 1.49 -8.98
CA PRO A 468 9.69 0.33 -8.26
C PRO A 468 11.20 0.40 -8.03
N PHE A 469 11.67 -0.18 -6.93
CA PHE A 469 13.10 -0.21 -6.58
C PHE A 469 13.98 -0.92 -7.61
N SER A 470 13.43 -1.82 -8.42
CA SER A 470 14.09 -2.41 -9.58
C SER A 470 14.54 -1.35 -10.60
N LYS A 471 13.88 -0.20 -10.67
CA LYS A 471 14.28 0.96 -11.48
C LYS A 471 15.01 2.02 -10.67
N VAL A 472 14.53 2.35 -9.46
CA VAL A 472 15.14 3.38 -8.60
C VAL A 472 16.59 3.03 -8.24
N ARG A 473 16.97 1.75 -8.13
CA ARG A 473 18.36 1.35 -7.86
C ARG A 473 19.37 1.71 -8.96
N LEU A 474 18.89 2.14 -10.13
CA LEU A 474 19.72 2.63 -11.23
C LEU A 474 19.89 4.15 -11.22
N TRP A 475 19.25 4.84 -10.27
CA TRP A 475 19.26 6.30 -10.19
C TRP A 475 20.48 6.83 -9.42
N ASP A 476 20.88 8.05 -9.75
CA ASP A 476 21.76 8.84 -8.89
C ASP A 476 20.93 9.45 -7.75
N LEU A 477 21.19 9.04 -6.51
CA LEU A 477 20.34 9.32 -5.35
C LEU A 477 21.08 10.14 -4.28
N PRO A 478 20.36 10.93 -3.47
CA PRO A 478 20.90 11.49 -2.24
C PRO A 478 21.44 10.38 -1.33
N ARG A 479 22.33 10.76 -0.40
CA ARG A 479 22.84 9.83 0.61
C ARG A 479 21.78 9.58 1.69
N TYR A 480 20.85 8.69 1.39
CA TYR A 480 19.88 8.17 2.35
C TYR A 480 20.56 7.35 3.46
N SER A 481 19.79 6.97 4.47
CA SER A 481 20.21 6.05 5.52
C SER A 481 20.72 4.74 4.92
N SER A 482 21.61 4.07 5.66
CA SER A 482 22.14 2.76 5.24
C SER A 482 21.01 1.74 5.02
N LEU A 483 19.96 1.80 5.84
CA LEU A 483 18.84 0.87 5.74
C LEU A 483 18.03 1.11 4.45
N LEU A 484 17.63 2.35 4.18
CA LEU A 484 16.88 2.70 2.97
C LEU A 484 17.72 2.47 1.70
N SER A 485 19.00 2.83 1.72
CA SER A 485 19.93 2.60 0.60
C SER A 485 20.04 1.11 0.26
N ARG A 486 20.18 0.24 1.28
CA ARG A 486 20.21 -1.22 1.08
C ARG A 486 18.88 -1.77 0.61
N ALA A 487 17.77 -1.23 1.09
CA ALA A 487 16.44 -1.62 0.65
C ALA A 487 16.23 -1.33 -0.85
N ILE A 488 16.58 -0.11 -1.30
CA ILE A 488 16.52 0.28 -2.71
C ILE A 488 17.39 -0.66 -3.56
N SER A 489 18.65 -0.87 -3.16
CA SER A 489 19.58 -1.68 -3.94
C SER A 489 19.26 -3.18 -3.95
N GLY A 490 18.65 -3.69 -2.86
CA GLY A 490 18.64 -5.12 -2.55
C GLY A 490 17.27 -5.79 -2.53
N LEU A 491 16.15 -5.05 -2.45
CA LEU A 491 14.81 -5.65 -2.41
C LEU A 491 14.58 -6.55 -3.63
N ASN A 492 14.17 -7.79 -3.39
CA ASN A 492 13.92 -8.75 -4.47
C ASN A 492 12.55 -8.53 -5.14
N TYR A 493 12.50 -8.81 -6.44
CA TYR A 493 11.28 -8.81 -7.25
C TYR A 493 11.13 -10.17 -7.90
N GLU A 494 9.89 -10.65 -8.00
CA GLU A 494 9.58 -11.85 -8.75
C GLU A 494 9.35 -11.54 -10.23
N THR A 495 9.55 -12.55 -11.06
CA THR A 495 9.35 -12.47 -12.50
C THR A 495 8.07 -13.18 -12.94
N SER A 496 7.47 -12.67 -14.01
CA SER A 496 6.34 -13.32 -14.68
C SER A 496 6.30 -12.99 -16.16
N CYS A 497 5.86 -13.96 -16.96
CA CYS A 497 5.52 -13.75 -18.35
C CYS A 497 4.11 -14.26 -18.68
N LYS A 498 3.43 -13.51 -19.55
CA LYS A 498 2.09 -13.80 -20.06
C LYS A 498 2.07 -13.81 -21.57
N MET A 499 1.29 -14.72 -22.15
CA MET A 499 1.05 -14.82 -23.58
C MET A 499 -0.45 -14.94 -23.85
N ALA A 500 -1.01 -13.99 -24.59
CA ALA A 500 -2.41 -13.97 -25.01
C ALA A 500 -2.53 -14.33 -26.49
N LEU A 501 -3.45 -15.24 -26.83
CA LEU A 501 -3.66 -15.74 -28.19
C LEU A 501 -5.07 -15.40 -28.65
N HIS A 502 -5.18 -14.83 -29.85
CA HIS A 502 -6.46 -14.47 -30.46
C HIS A 502 -6.94 -15.55 -31.44
N TYR A 503 -8.22 -15.93 -31.29
CA TYR A 503 -8.89 -16.97 -32.08
C TYR A 503 -10.10 -16.41 -32.82
N GLU A 504 -10.42 -16.99 -33.98
CA GLU A 504 -11.54 -16.58 -34.83
C GLU A 504 -12.90 -16.71 -34.13
N THR A 505 -13.03 -17.73 -33.28
CA THR A 505 -14.22 -17.98 -32.47
C THR A 505 -13.83 -18.40 -31.05
N ARG A 506 -14.79 -18.34 -30.14
CA ARG A 506 -14.68 -18.88 -28.77
C ARG A 506 -14.88 -20.39 -28.75
N PHE A 507 -14.16 -21.12 -29.60
CA PHE A 507 -14.39 -22.55 -29.83
C PHE A 507 -14.38 -23.37 -28.52
N TRP A 508 -13.60 -22.96 -27.52
CA TRP A 508 -13.51 -23.61 -26.20
C TRP A 508 -14.83 -23.62 -25.42
N GLU A 509 -15.76 -22.69 -25.69
CA GLU A 509 -17.10 -22.65 -25.09
C GLU A 509 -18.10 -23.60 -25.78
N HIS A 510 -17.74 -24.17 -26.92
CA HIS A 510 -18.65 -24.93 -27.79
C HIS A 510 -18.14 -26.34 -28.13
N GLN A 511 -17.05 -26.78 -27.49
CA GLN A 511 -16.60 -28.17 -27.58
C GLN A 511 -17.50 -29.09 -26.72
N GLU A 512 -17.31 -30.40 -26.87
CA GLU A 512 -18.02 -31.42 -26.07
C GLU A 512 -17.87 -31.20 -24.55
N ASN A 513 -16.67 -30.79 -24.11
CA ASN A 513 -16.37 -30.35 -22.75
C ASN A 513 -16.16 -28.84 -22.74
N PRO A 514 -17.23 -28.02 -22.65
CA PRO A 514 -17.13 -26.58 -22.80
C PRO A 514 -16.43 -25.93 -21.59
N ILE A 515 -15.69 -24.87 -21.84
CA ILE A 515 -14.96 -24.09 -20.84
C ILE A 515 -15.54 -22.68 -20.78
N HIS A 516 -16.13 -22.31 -19.64
CA HIS A 516 -16.68 -20.97 -19.41
C HIS A 516 -15.90 -20.30 -18.28
N GLY A 517 -14.88 -19.52 -18.64
CA GLY A 517 -13.93 -18.94 -17.68
C GLY A 517 -13.03 -19.98 -16.98
N GLY A 518 -12.36 -19.57 -15.91
CA GLY A 518 -11.45 -20.41 -15.13
C GLY A 518 -9.98 -20.34 -15.56
N CYS A 519 -9.09 -20.68 -14.64
CA CYS A 519 -7.66 -20.86 -14.87
C CYS A 519 -7.25 -22.31 -14.54
N GLY A 520 -6.61 -22.98 -15.49
CA GLY A 520 -6.08 -24.34 -15.33
C GLY A 520 -4.56 -24.37 -15.32
N THR A 521 -3.97 -25.30 -14.58
CA THR A 521 -2.51 -25.53 -14.58
C THR A 521 -2.14 -26.51 -15.69
N VAL A 522 -0.95 -26.32 -16.27
CA VAL A 522 -0.48 -27.17 -17.37
C VAL A 522 0.96 -27.61 -17.08
N ASP A 523 1.22 -28.90 -17.24
CA ASP A 523 2.54 -29.51 -17.03
C ASP A 523 3.44 -29.48 -18.27
N VAL A 524 3.01 -28.80 -19.33
CA VAL A 524 3.83 -28.52 -20.52
C VAL A 524 4.87 -27.45 -20.14
N PRO A 525 6.17 -27.75 -20.29
CA PRO A 525 7.23 -26.81 -19.92
C PRO A 525 7.09 -25.46 -20.60
N GLY A 526 7.12 -24.39 -19.82
CA GLY A 526 7.03 -23.01 -20.32
C GLY A 526 5.62 -22.43 -20.43
N VAL A 527 4.56 -23.20 -20.15
CA VAL A 527 3.17 -22.70 -20.21
C VAL A 527 2.71 -22.10 -18.88
N GLY A 528 2.92 -22.80 -17.76
CA GLY A 528 2.39 -22.40 -16.45
C GLY A 528 0.88 -22.64 -16.37
N SER A 529 0.08 -21.58 -16.42
CA SER A 529 -1.39 -21.67 -16.40
C SER A 529 -2.03 -21.16 -17.70
N VAL A 530 -3.19 -21.72 -18.05
CA VAL A 530 -4.06 -21.25 -19.13
C VAL A 530 -5.34 -20.70 -18.51
N CYS A 531 -5.67 -19.43 -18.80
CA CYS A 531 -6.87 -18.78 -18.28
C CYS A 531 -7.82 -18.35 -19.41
N TYR A 532 -9.10 -18.68 -19.23
CA TYR A 532 -10.16 -18.36 -20.17
C TYR A 532 -10.91 -17.10 -19.72
N PRO A 533 -11.40 -16.27 -20.64
CA PRO A 533 -12.12 -15.05 -20.26
C PRO A 533 -13.37 -15.35 -19.43
N SER A 534 -13.56 -14.58 -18.36
CA SER A 534 -14.79 -14.58 -17.55
C SER A 534 -15.87 -13.62 -18.08
N PHE A 535 -15.63 -13.03 -19.24
CA PHE A 535 -16.47 -12.04 -19.88
C PHE A 535 -16.84 -12.48 -21.29
N ASN A 536 -17.94 -11.92 -21.79
CA ASN A 536 -18.53 -12.26 -23.09
C ASN A 536 -18.73 -13.79 -23.27
N ILE A 537 -19.19 -14.46 -22.21
CA ILE A 537 -19.46 -15.89 -22.18
C ILE A 537 -20.64 -16.20 -23.12
N ASN A 538 -20.52 -17.28 -23.89
CA ASN A 538 -21.42 -17.68 -24.97
C ASN A 538 -21.42 -16.72 -26.18
N GLY A 539 -20.41 -15.86 -26.28
CA GLY A 539 -20.19 -15.03 -27.46
C GLY A 539 -19.80 -15.89 -28.68
N THR A 540 -20.33 -15.57 -29.86
CA THR A 540 -20.04 -16.32 -31.09
C THR A 540 -18.91 -15.74 -31.94
N GLY A 541 -18.43 -14.55 -31.58
CA GLY A 541 -17.35 -13.85 -32.27
C GLY A 541 -15.94 -14.29 -31.83
N PRO A 542 -14.90 -13.56 -32.26
CA PRO A 542 -13.53 -13.81 -31.85
C PRO A 542 -13.32 -13.67 -30.34
N GLY A 543 -12.29 -14.34 -29.83
CA GLY A 543 -11.93 -14.29 -28.41
C GLY A 543 -10.44 -14.44 -28.18
N VAL A 544 -10.00 -14.09 -26.97
CA VAL A 544 -8.59 -14.12 -26.57
C VAL A 544 -8.43 -15.03 -25.36
N ILE A 545 -7.58 -16.05 -25.44
CA ILE A 545 -7.19 -16.88 -24.29
C ILE A 545 -5.88 -16.35 -23.72
N LEU A 546 -5.74 -16.29 -22.39
CA LEU A 546 -4.42 -16.19 -21.76
C LEU A 546 -3.79 -17.58 -21.81
N ALA A 547 -3.12 -17.89 -22.92
CA ALA A 547 -2.62 -19.23 -23.20
C ALA A 547 -1.35 -19.58 -22.41
N SER A 548 -0.73 -18.59 -21.76
CA SER A 548 0.30 -18.82 -20.75
C SER A 548 0.29 -17.71 -19.71
N TYR A 549 0.36 -18.13 -18.46
CA TYR A 549 0.73 -17.31 -17.31
C TYR A 549 1.73 -18.10 -16.48
N ILE A 550 2.98 -17.67 -16.51
CA ILE A 550 4.09 -18.33 -15.84
C ILE A 550 4.84 -17.32 -14.98
N SER A 551 5.34 -17.75 -13.81
CA SER A 551 6.09 -16.94 -12.86
C SER A 551 7.33 -17.68 -12.35
N GLY A 552 8.18 -16.99 -11.58
CA GLY A 552 9.34 -17.61 -10.95
C GLY A 552 10.46 -17.99 -11.92
N THR A 553 11.31 -18.92 -11.51
CA THR A 553 12.42 -19.43 -12.31
C THR A 553 12.02 -19.83 -13.75
N PRO A 554 10.89 -20.53 -13.98
CA PRO A 554 10.45 -20.82 -15.35
C PRO A 554 10.11 -19.59 -16.20
N ALA A 555 9.59 -18.51 -15.59
CA ALA A 555 9.32 -17.26 -16.31
C ALA A 555 10.61 -16.56 -16.77
N ARG A 556 11.70 -16.68 -16.01
CA ARG A 556 13.02 -16.20 -16.46
C ARG A 556 13.46 -16.92 -17.75
N SER A 557 13.27 -18.24 -17.81
CA SER A 557 13.62 -19.04 -18.99
C SER A 557 12.77 -18.67 -20.20
N THR A 558 11.45 -18.49 -20.03
CA THR A 558 10.55 -18.08 -21.14
C THR A 558 10.74 -16.62 -21.55
N ALA A 559 11.18 -15.75 -20.64
CA ALA A 559 11.55 -14.37 -20.96
C ALA A 559 12.74 -14.30 -21.92
N ALA A 560 13.70 -15.24 -21.81
CA ALA A 560 14.88 -15.30 -22.65
C ALA A 560 14.63 -15.86 -24.08
N LEU A 561 13.48 -16.50 -24.31
CA LEU A 561 13.11 -16.98 -25.64
C LEU A 561 12.86 -15.81 -26.60
N SER A 562 13.12 -16.05 -27.89
CA SER A 562 12.58 -15.21 -28.95
C SER A 562 11.05 -15.23 -28.88
N THR A 563 10.42 -14.15 -29.31
CA THR A 563 8.95 -14.09 -29.33
C THR A 563 8.37 -15.22 -30.20
N GLU A 564 9.02 -15.53 -31.32
CA GLU A 564 8.64 -16.58 -32.28
C GLU A 564 8.69 -17.99 -31.66
N ASP A 565 9.78 -18.31 -30.95
CA ASP A 565 9.90 -19.62 -30.27
C ASP A 565 8.89 -19.75 -29.14
N HIS A 566 8.65 -18.67 -28.40
CA HIS A 566 7.70 -18.68 -27.29
C HIS A 566 6.27 -18.86 -27.80
N ILE A 567 5.81 -18.11 -28.81
CA ILE A 567 4.47 -18.31 -29.36
C ILE A 567 4.32 -19.70 -30.00
N ALA A 568 5.35 -20.21 -30.68
CA ALA A 568 5.29 -21.56 -31.24
C ALA A 568 5.17 -22.63 -30.16
N LEU A 569 5.86 -22.47 -29.02
CA LEU A 569 5.72 -23.35 -27.85
C LEU A 569 4.29 -23.31 -27.30
N ILE A 570 3.76 -22.11 -27.05
CA ILE A 570 2.42 -21.94 -26.49
C ILE A 570 1.34 -22.49 -27.45
N GLN A 571 1.47 -22.23 -28.75
CA GLN A 571 0.51 -22.74 -29.72
C GLN A 571 0.50 -24.27 -29.80
N ARG A 572 1.67 -24.93 -29.72
CA ARG A 572 1.72 -26.40 -29.63
C ARG A 572 1.01 -26.91 -28.38
N ALA A 573 1.20 -26.26 -27.23
CA ALA A 573 0.50 -26.62 -26.01
C ALA A 573 -1.03 -26.45 -26.12
N MET A 574 -1.49 -25.38 -26.78
CA MET A 574 -2.92 -25.19 -27.04
C MET A 574 -3.50 -26.28 -27.94
N VAL A 575 -2.74 -26.79 -28.90
CA VAL A 575 -3.12 -27.95 -29.73
C VAL A 575 -3.10 -29.26 -28.93
N GLU A 576 -2.12 -29.46 -28.05
CA GLU A 576 -2.10 -30.63 -27.13
C GLU A 576 -3.34 -30.68 -26.24
N PHE A 577 -3.85 -29.52 -25.82
CA PHE A 577 -5.05 -29.48 -24.99
C PHE A 577 -6.35 -29.54 -25.80
N HIS A 578 -6.55 -28.61 -26.75
CA HIS A 578 -7.82 -28.48 -27.46
C HIS A 578 -7.94 -29.34 -28.72
N GLY A 579 -6.83 -29.92 -29.19
CA GLY A 579 -6.74 -30.62 -30.47
C GLY A 579 -6.51 -29.69 -31.67
N PRO A 580 -6.64 -30.22 -32.91
CA PRO A 580 -6.35 -29.48 -34.15
C PRO A 580 -7.11 -28.16 -34.30
N ILE A 581 -8.31 -28.05 -33.71
CA ILE A 581 -9.13 -26.83 -33.75
C ILE A 581 -8.40 -25.59 -33.22
N ALA A 582 -7.49 -25.76 -32.25
CA ALA A 582 -6.67 -24.65 -31.75
C ALA A 582 -5.73 -24.10 -32.84
N ALA A 583 -5.19 -24.96 -33.71
CA ALA A 583 -4.41 -24.51 -34.86
C ALA A 583 -5.28 -23.91 -35.95
N GLU A 584 -6.44 -24.52 -36.23
CA GLU A 584 -7.37 -24.07 -37.27
C GLU A 584 -7.96 -22.68 -36.97
N GLN A 585 -8.25 -22.39 -35.69
CA GLN A 585 -8.88 -21.14 -35.26
C GLN A 585 -7.88 -20.04 -34.87
N PHE A 586 -6.58 -20.35 -34.78
CA PHE A 586 -5.59 -19.36 -34.38
C PHE A 586 -5.36 -18.34 -35.49
N THR A 587 -5.63 -17.07 -35.20
CA THR A 587 -5.55 -16.00 -36.19
C THR A 587 -4.13 -15.53 -36.50
N GLY A 588 -3.13 -16.03 -35.79
CA GLY A 588 -1.76 -15.51 -35.83
C GLY A 588 -1.53 -14.25 -34.99
N ILE A 589 -2.58 -13.66 -34.40
CA ILE A 589 -2.49 -12.47 -33.56
C ILE A 589 -2.27 -12.89 -32.10
N TYR A 590 -1.28 -12.29 -31.44
CA TYR A 590 -0.93 -12.55 -30.05
C TYR A 590 -0.33 -11.31 -29.37
N ASP A 591 -0.29 -11.30 -28.04
CA ASP A 591 0.49 -10.33 -27.25
C ASP A 591 1.32 -11.08 -26.19
N ARG A 592 2.56 -10.62 -25.99
CA ARG A 592 3.50 -11.16 -25.02
C ARG A 592 3.96 -10.06 -24.08
N GLN A 593 3.84 -10.29 -22.78
CA GLN A 593 4.38 -9.41 -21.75
C GLN A 593 5.19 -10.23 -20.75
N CYS A 594 6.52 -10.06 -20.77
CA CYS A 594 7.39 -10.55 -19.71
C CYS A 594 7.86 -9.36 -18.86
N TRP A 595 7.50 -9.34 -17.59
CA TRP A 595 7.73 -8.19 -16.71
C TRP A 595 9.20 -8.00 -16.31
N GLU A 596 10.01 -9.07 -16.34
CA GLU A 596 11.46 -9.01 -16.08
C GLU A 596 12.19 -8.02 -16.97
N VAL A 597 11.83 -8.01 -18.26
CA VAL A 597 12.47 -7.23 -19.31
C VAL A 597 11.63 -6.02 -19.70
N ASP A 598 10.60 -5.69 -18.91
CA ASP A 598 9.83 -4.49 -19.11
C ASP A 598 10.70 -3.25 -18.81
N GLU A 599 10.74 -2.34 -19.77
CA GLU A 599 11.57 -1.14 -19.72
C GLU A 599 11.24 -0.23 -18.53
N HIS A 600 9.99 -0.23 -18.06
CA HIS A 600 9.51 0.67 -17.02
C HIS A 600 9.36 0.00 -15.65
N GLN A 601 9.36 -1.34 -15.59
CA GLN A 601 9.12 -2.07 -14.34
C GLN A 601 10.28 -2.98 -13.90
N ALA A 602 10.95 -3.70 -14.82
CA ALA A 602 12.01 -4.69 -14.48
C ALA A 602 11.66 -5.61 -13.31
N GLY A 603 10.49 -6.25 -13.37
CA GLY A 603 9.95 -7.11 -12.33
C GLY A 603 8.41 -7.12 -12.34
N ALA A 604 7.82 -8.25 -11.96
CA ALA A 604 6.37 -8.44 -11.93
C ALA A 604 5.75 -7.89 -10.63
N TRP A 605 6.29 -8.25 -9.47
CA TRP A 605 5.90 -7.75 -8.14
C TRP A 605 7.09 -7.85 -7.17
N ALA A 606 7.07 -7.09 -6.08
CA ALA A 606 8.02 -7.31 -5.00
C ALA A 606 7.80 -8.70 -4.39
N SER A 607 8.86 -9.46 -4.21
CA SER A 607 8.82 -10.74 -3.49
C SER A 607 10.07 -10.80 -2.63
N PRO A 608 10.04 -10.13 -1.46
CA PRO A 608 11.20 -10.00 -0.60
C PRO A 608 11.73 -11.38 -0.22
N TRP A 609 13.05 -11.57 -0.21
CA TRP A 609 13.61 -12.76 0.42
C TRP A 609 13.34 -12.75 1.93
N VAL A 610 13.33 -13.93 2.56
CA VAL A 610 13.24 -14.07 4.02
C VAL A 610 14.14 -13.06 4.72
N GLY A 611 13.57 -12.31 5.68
CA GLY A 611 14.23 -11.25 6.42
C GLY A 611 14.29 -9.88 5.74
N GLN A 612 14.08 -9.75 4.42
CA GLN A 612 14.08 -8.44 3.75
C GLN A 612 12.90 -7.57 4.15
N GLN A 613 11.68 -8.11 4.15
CA GLN A 613 10.48 -7.36 4.54
C GLN A 613 10.60 -6.86 5.98
N GLU A 614 10.90 -7.77 6.90
CA GLU A 614 11.13 -7.47 8.32
C GLU A 614 12.17 -6.36 8.50
N LEU A 615 13.29 -6.44 7.77
CA LEU A 615 14.35 -5.47 7.88
C LEU A 615 13.99 -4.11 7.27
N TYR A 616 13.29 -4.08 6.13
CA TYR A 616 13.17 -2.88 5.30
C TYR A 616 11.89 -2.08 5.50
N LEU A 617 10.78 -2.69 5.94
CA LEU A 617 9.52 -1.97 6.18
C LEU A 617 9.70 -0.70 7.05
N PRO A 618 10.45 -0.73 8.17
CA PRO A 618 10.67 0.48 8.98
C PRO A 618 11.34 1.64 8.23
N ALA A 619 12.18 1.34 7.24
CA ALA A 619 12.85 2.36 6.42
C ALA A 619 11.87 3.07 5.48
N TYR A 620 10.84 2.37 4.99
CA TYR A 620 9.85 2.96 4.09
C TYR A 620 8.95 3.96 4.81
N TYR A 621 8.81 3.81 6.13
CA TYR A 621 7.93 4.61 6.97
C TYR A 621 8.57 5.91 7.46
N GLN A 622 9.73 6.26 6.90
CA GLN A 622 10.43 7.52 7.15
C GLN A 622 10.42 8.42 5.90
N THR A 623 10.34 9.73 6.11
CA THR A 623 10.66 10.71 5.06
C THR A 623 12.13 11.02 5.16
N GLU A 624 12.91 10.75 4.12
CA GLU A 624 14.33 11.07 4.09
C GLU A 624 14.63 12.08 2.98
N MET A 625 15.32 13.19 3.31
CA MET A 625 15.72 14.20 2.33
C MET A 625 14.54 14.68 1.44
N LYS A 626 13.37 14.90 2.06
CA LYS A 626 12.11 15.27 1.39
C LYS A 626 11.61 14.25 0.35
N THR A 627 12.06 13.01 0.45
CA THR A 627 11.66 11.89 -0.41
C THR A 627 10.81 10.90 0.38
N ILE A 628 9.69 10.46 -0.21
CA ILE A 628 8.79 9.45 0.34
C ILE A 628 8.61 8.36 -0.71
N PHE A 629 8.94 7.11 -0.38
CA PHE A 629 8.74 5.97 -1.28
C PHE A 629 7.39 5.31 -1.02
N ILE A 630 6.62 5.08 -2.09
CA ILE A 630 5.32 4.40 -2.07
C ILE A 630 5.24 3.36 -3.20
N GLY A 631 4.19 2.55 -3.19
CA GLY A 631 3.98 1.45 -4.12
C GLY A 631 3.88 0.11 -3.38
N GLU A 632 3.36 -0.91 -4.06
CA GLU A 632 3.16 -2.25 -3.46
C GLU A 632 4.43 -2.85 -2.83
N HIS A 633 5.60 -2.51 -3.36
CA HIS A 633 6.90 -2.92 -2.83
C HIS A 633 7.26 -2.32 -1.46
N THR A 634 6.52 -1.30 -1.02
CA THR A 634 6.64 -0.67 0.30
C THR A 634 5.49 -1.01 1.24
N SER A 635 4.62 -1.93 0.81
CA SER A 635 3.54 -2.49 1.64
C SER A 635 4.00 -3.81 2.27
N TYR A 636 3.19 -4.33 3.16
CA TYR A 636 3.39 -5.56 3.94
C TYR A 636 2.74 -6.78 3.29
N VAL A 637 1.91 -6.55 2.26
CA VAL A 637 1.39 -7.53 1.32
C VAL A 637 1.78 -7.08 -0.09
N HIS A 638 2.16 -8.00 -0.98
CA HIS A 638 2.71 -7.66 -2.29
C HIS A 638 1.85 -8.18 -3.44
N ALA A 639 2.13 -7.75 -4.67
CA ALA A 639 1.45 -8.20 -5.89
C ALA A 639 -0.03 -7.78 -6.09
N TRP A 640 -0.65 -7.07 -5.13
CA TRP A 640 -2.05 -6.65 -5.21
C TRP A 640 -2.21 -5.12 -5.38
N ILE A 641 -3.30 -4.70 -6.04
CA ILE A 641 -3.60 -3.26 -6.20
C ILE A 641 -3.85 -2.60 -4.83
N PHE A 642 -4.49 -3.32 -3.89
CA PHE A 642 -4.65 -2.87 -2.51
C PHE A 642 -3.33 -2.39 -1.90
N SER A 643 -2.26 -3.17 -2.03
CA SER A 643 -0.92 -2.83 -1.53
C SER A 643 -0.41 -1.48 -2.04
N ALA A 644 -0.68 -1.16 -3.31
CA ALA A 644 -0.31 0.11 -3.90
C ALA A 644 -1.15 1.26 -3.33
N LEU A 645 -2.46 1.06 -3.14
CA LEU A 645 -3.35 2.08 -2.58
C LEU A 645 -3.06 2.36 -1.09
N ASP A 646 -2.87 1.30 -0.30
CA ASP A 646 -2.50 1.38 1.12
C ASP A 646 -1.18 2.16 1.30
N SER A 647 -0.16 1.81 0.53
CA SER A 647 1.11 2.54 0.56
C SER A 647 0.98 4.03 0.18
N ALA A 648 0.03 4.39 -0.70
CA ALA A 648 -0.24 5.77 -1.07
C ALA A 648 -0.95 6.54 0.06
N VAL A 649 -1.86 5.88 0.79
CA VAL A 649 -2.46 6.44 2.01
C VAL A 649 -1.38 6.71 3.05
N ARG A 650 -0.51 5.73 3.32
CA ARG A 650 0.64 5.87 4.22
C ARG A 650 1.54 7.05 3.82
N GLY A 651 2.04 7.05 2.57
CA GLY A 651 2.97 8.07 2.11
C GLY A 651 2.38 9.48 2.07
N THR A 652 1.10 9.60 1.73
CA THR A 652 0.40 10.88 1.80
C THR A 652 0.24 11.34 3.24
N THR A 653 -0.05 10.42 4.16
CA THR A 653 -0.15 10.72 5.60
C THR A 653 1.20 11.20 6.16
N GLN A 654 2.32 10.57 5.78
CA GLN A 654 3.67 11.06 6.11
C GLN A 654 3.89 12.49 5.62
N LEU A 655 3.58 12.77 4.35
CA LEU A 655 3.73 14.10 3.79
C LEU A 655 2.87 15.14 4.53
N LEU A 656 1.62 14.80 4.85
CA LEU A 656 0.72 15.69 5.58
C LEU A 656 1.23 15.96 7.00
N LEU A 657 1.75 14.95 7.71
CA LEU A 657 2.34 15.16 9.03
C LEU A 657 3.61 16.02 8.96
N ASP A 658 4.45 15.84 7.92
CA ASP A 658 5.64 16.67 7.69
C ASP A 658 5.30 18.14 7.49
N LEU A 659 4.14 18.38 6.89
CA LEU A 659 3.58 19.70 6.66
C LEU A 659 2.74 20.20 7.84
N GLY A 660 2.66 19.46 8.95
CA GLY A 660 1.87 19.82 10.13
C GLY A 660 0.35 19.76 9.95
N LEU A 661 -0.13 19.05 8.92
CA LEU A 661 -1.54 18.91 8.53
C LEU A 661 -2.16 17.65 9.16
N VAL A 662 -2.25 17.62 10.49
CA VAL A 662 -2.71 16.45 11.27
C VAL A 662 -4.19 16.16 11.02
N ASP A 663 -5.04 17.19 10.96
CA ASP A 663 -6.46 17.02 10.74
C ASP A 663 -6.75 16.43 9.34
N GLU A 664 -6.04 16.93 8.32
CA GLU A 664 -6.07 16.39 6.96
C GLU A 664 -5.56 14.94 6.92
N ALA A 665 -4.46 14.64 7.60
CA ALA A 665 -3.91 13.28 7.72
C ALA A 665 -4.94 12.32 8.34
N LYS A 666 -5.57 12.70 9.46
CA LYS A 666 -6.65 11.92 10.10
C LYS A 666 -7.84 11.73 9.16
N SER A 667 -8.22 12.74 8.39
CA SER A 667 -9.32 12.66 7.42
C SER A 667 -9.04 11.65 6.33
N VAL A 668 -7.83 11.66 5.76
CA VAL A 668 -7.38 10.69 4.75
C VAL A 668 -7.43 9.26 5.30
N VAL A 669 -6.81 9.01 6.46
CA VAL A 669 -6.78 7.68 7.09
C VAL A 669 -8.19 7.18 7.42
N LYS A 670 -9.03 8.04 8.02
CA LYS A 670 -10.42 7.69 8.35
C LYS A 670 -11.24 7.33 7.11
N THR A 671 -11.01 8.02 6.00
CA THR A 671 -11.78 7.82 4.76
C THR A 671 -11.38 6.53 4.05
N TRP A 672 -10.09 6.23 3.99
CA TRP A 672 -9.57 5.17 3.13
C TRP A 672 -9.20 3.88 3.86
N MET A 673 -8.84 3.94 5.14
CA MET A 673 -8.48 2.76 5.94
C MET A 673 -9.55 2.44 7.00
N GLY A 674 -10.03 3.45 7.72
CA GLY A 674 -10.90 3.27 8.90
C GLY A 674 -12.34 2.80 8.63
N ARG A 675 -12.78 2.69 7.37
CA ARG A 675 -14.17 2.28 7.04
C ARG A 675 -14.38 0.77 7.04
N TRP A 676 -13.35 0.00 6.70
CA TRP A 676 -13.46 -1.44 6.40
C TRP A 676 -12.89 -2.30 7.51
N ILE A 677 -11.96 -1.73 8.28
CA ILE A 677 -11.33 -2.39 9.41
C ILE A 677 -12.23 -2.13 10.63
N LYS A 678 -12.98 -3.15 11.05
CA LYS A 678 -13.60 -3.12 12.39
C LYS A 678 -12.47 -3.25 13.40
N LEU A 679 -12.38 -2.24 14.25
CA LEU A 679 -11.39 -2.15 15.30
C LEU A 679 -11.91 -2.88 16.52
#